data_AF-A0A1I7BM78-F1
#
_entry.id   AF-A0A1I7BM78-F1
#
_cell.length_a   1.000
_cell.length_b   1.000
_cell.length_c   1.000
_cell.angle_alpha   90.00
_cell.angle_beta   90.00
_cell.angle_gamma   90.00
#
_symmetry.space_group_name_H-M   'P 1'
#
loop_
_entity.id
_entity.type
_entity.pdbx_description
1 polymer ?
#
loop_
_entity_poly.entity_id
_entity_poly.type
_entity_poly.pdbx_seq_one_letter_code
_entity_poly.pdbx_strand_id
1 'polypeptide(L)'
;MATETVAKPKTSVRVHVQKFGTFLSGMIMPNIGAFIAWGFITALFIPAGFFPNEELGKLVGPMITYLLPLLIGYTGGRMVYGVRGGVVGAVATMGVIVGTDIPMFIGAMILGPLTAWLMMKADKIWEGRVKPGFEMLIDNFSAGILAAIMAVVGMLVVGPIVKAFSDGASAVVQFLVLNGLLPFTSIFIEPAKVLFLNNAVNHGILTPLGTQQALEQGKSILFLLEANPGPGFGILLAYSFFGKGLAKASAPGAAVIQFVGGIHEIYFPYVLMKPMMIFAAIGGGMTGIFTLVVTGAGLRSPAAPGSIIAVYASTARDSYVGVTLSVLFATTVSFLIGSVILKASKAPAEDDLDQATHRMEALKGKKSSVSAALIGEGVGASGVAVLATPIKNIVFACDAGMGSSAMGASVLRNKIKAAGFPEVKVTNSAIANLSDTYDVVITHQDLTERAKPATASAVHVSVDNFMNSPRYDEIVELVKASNTDEEDAAGATAAAPAAAETPAEAAAGPADILVADSVVLTGTATTRDAAIDEAGQLLLARGAVDSGYVDAMHEREESVSTYMGSYLAIPHGTNAAKDHIMKSAVSVIRYPNGIDWNGKEVKFVVGVAGVNNEHLQILASIAKVFTNKAQVAQLEAATTVDEVLALFGKVNS
;
A
#
# COMPACT_ATOMS: atom_id res chain seq x y z
N MET A 1 37.35 15.09 -28.53
CA MET A 1 35.99 15.13 -27.98
C MET A 1 36.10 14.88 -26.49
N ALA A 2 35.66 15.84 -25.68
CA ALA A 2 35.67 15.71 -24.22
C ALA A 2 34.40 14.97 -23.79
N THR A 3 34.57 13.86 -23.09
CA THR A 3 33.48 13.16 -22.40
C THR A 3 33.00 14.02 -21.25
N GLU A 4 31.77 14.54 -21.35
CA GLU A 4 31.07 15.18 -20.25
C GLU A 4 30.82 14.15 -19.15
N THR A 5 31.44 14.36 -18.00
CA THR A 5 31.14 13.62 -16.77
C THR A 5 29.79 14.11 -16.24
N VAL A 6 28.75 13.27 -16.37
CA VAL A 6 27.44 13.52 -15.75
C VAL A 6 27.62 13.57 -14.24
N ALA A 7 27.54 14.77 -13.66
CA ALA A 7 27.61 14.96 -12.22
C ALA A 7 26.44 14.26 -11.52
N LYS A 8 26.72 13.48 -10.46
CA LYS A 8 25.71 12.87 -9.59
C LYS A 8 24.68 13.94 -9.17
N PRO A 9 23.36 13.68 -9.28
CA PRO A 9 22.36 14.65 -8.91
C PRO A 9 22.49 14.94 -7.41
N LYS A 10 22.70 16.21 -7.05
CA LYS A 10 22.70 16.65 -5.66
C LYS A 10 21.33 16.31 -5.07
N THR A 11 21.25 15.29 -4.21
CA THR A 11 20.04 15.03 -3.41
C THR A 11 19.72 16.28 -2.62
N SER A 12 18.70 17.02 -3.04
CA SER A 12 18.36 18.29 -2.42
C SER A 12 17.90 18.05 -0.97
N VAL A 13 18.17 19.01 -0.08
CA VAL A 13 17.74 19.01 1.33
C VAL A 13 16.25 18.67 1.44
N ARG A 14 15.45 19.10 0.46
CA ARG A 14 14.03 18.80 0.33
C ARG A 14 13.72 17.30 0.30
N VAL A 15 14.47 16.50 -0.48
CA VAL A 15 14.22 15.04 -0.58
C VAL A 15 14.44 14.37 0.77
N HIS A 16 15.40 14.84 1.56
CA HIS A 16 15.63 14.33 2.91
C HIS A 16 14.47 14.68 3.86
N VAL A 17 13.98 15.93 3.83
CA VAL A 17 12.84 16.36 4.65
C VAL A 17 11.57 15.59 4.27
N GLN A 18 11.34 15.34 2.97
CA GLN A 18 10.18 14.57 2.51
C GLN A 18 10.28 13.09 2.89
N LYS A 19 11.45 12.47 2.76
CA LYS A 19 11.68 11.09 3.22
C LYS A 19 11.46 10.97 4.73
N PHE A 20 11.96 11.94 5.49
CA PHE A 20 11.75 12.01 6.94
C PHE A 20 10.27 12.16 7.30
N GLY A 21 9.55 13.10 6.68
CA GLY A 21 8.11 13.27 6.90
C GLY A 21 7.28 12.04 6.51
N THR A 22 7.64 11.37 5.42
CA THR A 22 7.01 10.11 4.98
C THR A 22 7.24 9.00 5.99
N PHE A 23 8.46 8.90 6.53
CA PHE A 23 8.80 7.94 7.57
C PHE A 23 7.96 8.18 8.84
N LEU A 24 7.90 9.42 9.34
CA LEU A 24 7.08 9.79 10.50
C LEU A 24 5.58 9.49 10.27
N SER A 25 5.07 9.80 9.08
CA SER A 25 3.67 9.50 8.73
C SER A 25 3.40 8.01 8.70
N GLY A 26 4.35 7.21 8.20
CA GLY A 26 4.27 5.76 8.21
C GLY A 26 4.16 5.16 9.61
N MET A 27 4.59 5.89 10.65
CA MET A 27 4.46 5.47 12.05
C MET A 27 3.08 5.79 12.64
N ILE A 28 2.41 6.84 12.16
CA ILE A 28 1.09 7.26 12.69
C ILE A 28 -0.05 6.65 11.87
N MET A 29 0.06 6.68 10.54
CA MET A 29 -1.05 6.37 9.62
C MET A 29 -1.66 4.96 9.83
N PRO A 30 -0.87 3.89 10.00
CA PRO A 30 -1.42 2.56 10.30
C PRO A 30 -2.18 2.50 11.63
N ASN A 31 -1.93 3.46 12.53
CA ASN A 31 -2.51 3.54 13.87
C ASN A 31 -3.64 4.58 13.96
N ILE A 32 -4.04 5.23 12.87
CA ILE A 32 -5.08 6.28 12.87
C ILE A 32 -6.39 5.77 13.48
N GLY A 33 -6.76 4.50 13.25
CA GLY A 33 -7.94 3.90 13.87
C GLY A 33 -7.93 4.02 15.41
N ALA A 34 -6.77 3.84 16.05
CA ALA A 34 -6.62 3.99 17.49
C ALA A 34 -6.74 5.46 17.94
N PHE A 35 -6.19 6.40 17.18
CA PHE A 35 -6.35 7.84 17.42
C PHE A 35 -7.81 8.29 17.30
N ILE A 36 -8.53 7.79 16.28
CA ILE A 36 -9.95 8.06 16.09
C ILE A 36 -10.78 7.48 17.24
N ALA A 37 -10.53 6.23 17.63
CA ALA A 37 -11.21 5.59 18.76
C ALA A 37 -10.99 6.36 20.07
N TRP A 38 -9.74 6.73 20.36
CA TRP A 38 -9.41 7.59 21.50
C TRP A 38 -10.12 8.95 21.42
N GLY A 39 -10.15 9.56 20.23
CA GLY A 39 -10.84 10.82 19.97
C GLY A 39 -12.34 10.74 20.25
N PHE A 40 -13.02 9.66 19.82
CA PHE A 40 -14.43 9.44 20.11
C PHE A 40 -14.69 9.25 21.61
N ILE A 41 -13.91 8.40 22.28
CA ILE A 41 -14.05 8.17 23.72
C ILE A 41 -13.85 9.49 24.48
N THR A 42 -12.84 10.28 24.09
CA THR A 42 -12.57 11.60 24.65
C THR A 42 -13.73 12.56 24.39
N ALA A 43 -14.25 12.59 23.16
CA ALA A 43 -15.35 13.48 22.79
C ALA A 43 -16.65 13.12 23.50
N LEU A 44 -16.89 11.84 23.80
CA LEU A 44 -18.11 11.35 24.41
C LEU A 44 -18.05 11.38 25.94
N PHE A 45 -17.05 10.78 26.59
CA PHE A 45 -17.18 10.35 27.98
C PHE A 45 -16.45 11.20 29.02
N ILE A 46 -15.54 12.09 28.63
CA ILE A 46 -14.89 13.01 29.60
C ILE A 46 -15.92 13.97 30.22
N PRO A 47 -15.60 14.67 31.33
CA PRO A 47 -16.52 15.65 31.93
C PRO A 47 -17.03 16.72 30.95
N ALA A 48 -16.18 17.14 30.01
CA ALA A 48 -16.56 18.07 28.94
C ALA A 48 -17.26 17.41 27.73
N GLY A 49 -17.35 16.09 27.65
CA GLY A 49 -17.78 15.32 26.49
C GLY A 49 -19.31 15.17 26.32
N PHE A 50 -19.75 14.85 25.09
CA PHE A 50 -21.03 14.19 24.70
C PHE A 50 -21.98 13.74 25.82
N PHE A 51 -21.56 12.69 26.46
CA PHE A 51 -22.29 11.89 27.42
C PHE A 51 -21.31 11.61 28.55
N PRO A 52 -21.04 12.58 29.44
CA PRO A 52 -20.02 12.45 30.46
C PRO A 52 -20.27 11.19 31.29
N ASN A 53 -19.25 10.35 31.41
CA ASN A 53 -19.31 9.11 32.16
C ASN A 53 -17.94 8.83 32.76
N GLU A 54 -17.86 8.87 34.09
CA GLU A 54 -16.59 8.73 34.81
C GLU A 54 -15.91 7.38 34.55
N GLU A 55 -16.69 6.30 34.48
CA GLU A 55 -16.17 4.95 34.29
C GLU A 55 -15.59 4.75 32.88
N LEU A 56 -16.34 5.16 31.85
CA LEU A 56 -15.88 5.08 30.45
C LEU A 56 -14.78 6.11 30.14
N GLY A 57 -14.81 7.27 30.80
CA GLY A 57 -13.80 8.31 30.67
C GLY A 57 -12.41 7.85 31.15
N LYS A 58 -12.33 6.89 32.07
CA LYS A 58 -11.06 6.30 32.53
C LYS A 58 -10.25 5.65 31.40
N LEU A 59 -10.86 5.30 30.27
CA LEU A 59 -10.17 4.76 29.09
C LEU A 59 -9.24 5.79 28.42
N VAL A 60 -9.56 7.09 28.51
CA VAL A 60 -8.85 8.16 27.79
C VAL A 60 -7.38 8.22 28.19
N GLY A 61 -7.09 8.16 29.49
CA GLY A 61 -5.73 8.25 30.04
C GLY A 61 -4.81 7.11 29.58
N PRO A 62 -5.17 5.83 29.83
CA PRO A 62 -4.34 4.71 29.40
C PRO A 62 -4.15 4.64 27.87
N MET A 63 -5.17 5.02 27.09
CA MET A 63 -5.05 5.04 25.64
C MET A 63 -4.01 6.06 25.16
N ILE A 64 -4.04 7.28 25.69
CA ILE A 64 -3.11 8.33 25.26
C ILE A 64 -1.70 8.16 25.83
N THR A 65 -1.59 7.68 27.06
CA THR A 65 -0.29 7.53 27.74
C THR A 65 0.43 6.26 27.32
N TYR A 66 -0.30 5.15 27.14
CA TYR A 66 0.31 3.85 26.84
C TYR A 66 0.02 3.38 25.41
N LEU A 67 -1.26 3.19 25.06
CA LEU A 67 -1.62 2.51 23.81
C LEU A 67 -1.06 3.22 22.57
N LEU A 68 -1.32 4.51 22.41
CA LEU A 68 -0.94 5.23 21.20
C LEU A 68 0.59 5.37 21.05
N PRO A 69 1.37 5.75 22.09
CA PRO A 69 2.82 5.76 21.99
C PRO A 69 3.40 4.36 21.72
N LEU A 70 2.91 3.31 22.38
CA LEU A 70 3.39 1.94 22.16
C LEU A 70 3.15 1.47 20.72
N LEU A 71 1.98 1.77 20.15
CA LEU A 71 1.66 1.46 18.75
C LEU A 71 2.60 2.18 17.78
N ILE A 72 2.91 3.45 18.05
CA ILE A 72 3.88 4.23 17.26
C ILE A 72 5.28 3.64 17.37
N GLY A 73 5.74 3.34 18.59
CA GLY A 73 7.04 2.73 18.83
C GLY A 73 7.19 1.37 18.15
N TYR A 74 6.14 0.55 18.24
CA TYR A 74 6.05 -0.73 17.54
C TYR A 74 6.09 -0.55 16.03
N THR A 75 5.30 0.36 15.48
CA THR A 75 5.21 0.58 14.03
C THR A 75 6.53 1.12 13.47
N GLY A 76 7.14 2.08 14.16
CA GLY A 76 8.46 2.59 13.79
C GLY A 76 9.55 1.54 13.85
N GLY A 77 9.58 0.74 14.91
CA GLY A 77 10.50 -0.38 15.01
C GLY A 77 10.26 -1.41 13.90
N ARG A 78 9.00 -1.68 13.56
CA ARG A 78 8.62 -2.61 12.50
C ARG A 78 9.03 -2.14 11.11
N MET A 79 8.95 -0.84 10.85
CA MET A 79 9.41 -0.25 9.59
C MET A 79 10.92 -0.40 9.39
N VAL A 80 11.70 -0.53 10.47
CA VAL A 80 13.16 -0.68 10.41
C VAL A 80 13.58 -2.14 10.37
N TYR A 81 12.98 -3.01 11.18
CA TYR A 81 13.45 -4.39 11.34
C TYR A 81 12.33 -5.42 11.57
N GLY A 82 11.21 -5.25 10.86
CA GLY A 82 10.10 -6.20 10.86
C GLY A 82 9.47 -6.42 12.23
N VAL A 83 8.78 -7.54 12.44
CA VAL A 83 8.06 -7.80 13.70
C VAL A 83 9.00 -7.73 14.91
N ARG A 84 10.22 -8.26 14.79
CA ARG A 84 11.24 -8.22 15.83
C ARG A 84 11.59 -6.79 16.24
N GLY A 85 11.87 -5.93 15.25
CA GLY A 85 12.07 -4.49 15.46
C GLY A 85 10.90 -3.82 16.16
N GLY A 86 9.67 -4.20 15.80
CA GLY A 86 8.47 -3.68 16.44
C GLY A 86 8.37 -4.05 17.92
N VAL A 87 8.62 -5.31 18.28
CA VAL A 87 8.56 -5.76 19.68
C VAL A 87 9.60 -5.03 20.54
N VAL A 88 10.87 -4.98 20.12
CA VAL A 88 11.92 -4.28 20.88
C VAL A 88 11.68 -2.78 20.93
N GLY A 89 11.12 -2.20 19.86
CA GLY A 89 10.74 -0.79 19.80
C GLY A 89 9.62 -0.44 20.78
N ALA A 90 8.62 -1.31 20.93
CA ALA A 90 7.54 -1.15 21.90
C ALA A 90 8.05 -1.19 23.34
N VAL A 91 8.92 -2.15 23.67
CA VAL A 91 9.52 -2.28 25.01
C VAL A 91 10.36 -1.05 25.34
N ALA A 92 11.21 -0.59 24.41
CA ALA A 92 12.00 0.62 24.62
C ALA A 92 11.10 1.86 24.81
N THR A 93 10.01 1.95 24.05
CA THR A 93 9.02 3.02 24.17
C THR A 93 8.37 3.07 25.54
N MET A 94 8.11 1.90 26.16
CA MET A 94 7.61 1.83 27.54
C MET A 94 8.54 2.53 28.52
N GLY A 95 9.86 2.41 28.32
CA GLY A 95 10.86 3.12 29.12
C GLY A 95 10.71 4.64 29.08
N VAL A 96 10.46 5.21 27.89
CA VAL A 96 10.25 6.66 27.75
C VAL A 96 8.92 7.09 28.37
N ILE A 97 7.86 6.30 28.20
CA ILE A 97 6.55 6.58 28.79
C ILE A 97 6.64 6.66 30.31
N VAL A 98 7.31 5.70 30.96
CA VAL A 98 7.43 5.69 32.43
C VAL A 98 8.36 6.80 32.92
N GLY A 99 9.24 7.33 32.06
CA GLY A 99 10.16 8.42 32.41
C GLY A 99 9.51 9.79 32.58
N THR A 100 8.24 10.00 32.16
CA THR A 100 7.58 11.31 32.20
C THR A 100 6.07 11.24 32.34
N ASP A 101 5.47 12.35 32.76
CA ASP A 101 4.00 12.47 32.91
C ASP A 101 3.27 12.94 31.65
N ILE A 102 4.00 13.19 30.55
CA ILE A 102 3.44 13.62 29.27
C ILE A 102 3.35 12.45 28.28
N PRO A 103 2.34 12.41 27.39
CA PRO A 103 2.25 11.40 26.34
C PRO A 103 3.48 11.38 25.41
N MET A 104 4.16 10.24 25.32
CA MET A 104 5.49 10.14 24.70
C MET A 104 5.47 9.80 23.20
N PHE A 105 4.70 10.57 22.41
CA PHE A 105 4.64 10.40 20.96
C PHE A 105 5.99 10.61 20.27
N ILE A 106 6.65 11.75 20.54
CA ILE A 106 7.97 12.07 19.95
C ILE A 106 9.02 11.09 20.45
N GLY A 107 8.97 10.75 21.74
CA GLY A 107 9.84 9.74 22.34
C GLY A 107 9.73 8.38 21.65
N ALA A 108 8.49 7.91 21.42
CA ALA A 108 8.21 6.69 20.67
C ALA A 108 8.71 6.76 19.22
N MET A 109 8.54 7.91 18.55
CA MET A 109 8.98 8.14 17.18
C MET A 109 10.49 8.05 17.00
N ILE A 110 11.24 8.44 18.02
CA ILE A 110 12.70 8.38 18.01
C ILE A 110 13.17 6.99 18.43
N LEU A 111 12.68 6.52 19.58
CA LEU A 111 13.27 5.36 20.25
C LEU A 111 12.86 4.04 19.61
N GLY A 112 11.63 3.91 19.10
CA GLY A 112 11.18 2.69 18.43
C GLY A 112 12.07 2.30 17.24
N PRO A 113 12.21 3.17 16.22
CA PRO A 113 13.13 2.95 15.10
C PRO A 113 14.59 2.79 15.51
N LEU A 114 15.07 3.58 16.48
CA LEU A 114 16.45 3.51 16.95
C LEU A 114 16.76 2.15 17.58
N THR A 115 15.90 1.66 18.47
CA THR A 115 16.08 0.35 19.11
C THR A 115 16.04 -0.77 18.07
N ALA A 116 15.13 -0.69 17.09
CA ALA A 116 15.09 -1.66 15.99
C ALA A 116 16.35 -1.62 15.11
N TRP A 117 16.90 -0.44 14.86
CA TRP A 117 18.15 -0.29 14.13
C TRP A 117 19.34 -0.89 14.89
N LEU A 118 19.41 -0.66 16.21
CA LEU A 118 20.41 -1.28 17.08
C LEU A 118 20.24 -2.80 17.11
N MET A 119 19.01 -3.31 17.11
CA MET A 119 18.72 -4.74 17.04
C MET A 119 19.24 -5.35 15.75
N MET A 120 18.94 -4.71 14.60
CA MET A 120 19.47 -5.12 13.30
C MET A 120 21.00 -5.16 13.29
N LYS A 121 21.68 -4.25 13.99
CA LYS A 121 23.13 -4.25 14.10
C LYS A 121 23.64 -5.35 15.03
N ALA A 122 22.95 -5.60 16.14
CA ALA A 122 23.29 -6.67 17.07
C ALA A 122 23.16 -8.05 16.41
N ASP A 123 22.09 -8.31 15.66
CA ASP A 123 21.89 -9.61 14.99
C ASP A 123 22.96 -9.90 13.95
N LYS A 124 23.40 -8.89 13.19
CA LYS A 124 24.53 -9.00 12.24
C LYS A 124 25.84 -9.45 12.89
N ILE A 125 26.03 -9.25 14.19
CA ILE A 125 27.24 -9.70 14.90
C ILE A 125 27.22 -11.22 15.10
N TRP A 126 26.03 -11.80 15.25
CA TRP A 126 25.82 -13.22 15.55
C TRP A 126 25.51 -14.07 14.31
N GLU A 127 25.18 -13.45 13.17
CA GLU A 127 24.96 -14.13 11.89
C GLU A 127 26.11 -15.09 11.54
N GLY A 128 25.76 -16.37 11.31
CA GLY A 128 26.72 -17.43 10.97
C GLY A 128 27.63 -17.89 12.11
N ARG A 129 27.47 -17.37 13.33
CA ARG A 129 28.28 -17.74 14.52
C ARG A 129 27.51 -18.58 15.53
N VAL A 130 26.19 -18.69 15.37
CA VAL A 130 25.32 -19.45 16.28
C VAL A 130 25.21 -20.90 15.82
N LYS A 131 25.31 -21.83 16.78
CA LYS A 131 25.10 -23.26 16.51
C LYS A 131 23.62 -23.54 16.27
N PRO A 132 23.27 -24.46 15.34
CA PRO A 132 21.90 -24.91 15.16
C PRO A 132 21.25 -25.34 16.48
N GLY A 133 20.02 -24.91 16.73
CA GLY A 133 19.28 -25.17 17.97
C GLY A 133 19.45 -24.12 19.07
N PHE A 134 20.48 -23.26 19.00
CA PHE A 134 20.65 -22.12 19.94
C PHE A 134 20.18 -20.78 19.36
N GLU A 135 19.82 -20.74 18.09
CA GLU A 135 19.41 -19.53 17.36
C GLU A 135 18.24 -18.82 18.06
N MET A 136 17.14 -19.53 18.32
CA MET A 136 15.97 -18.96 18.98
C MET A 136 16.26 -18.47 20.41
N LEU A 137 17.17 -19.12 21.12
CA LEU A 137 17.58 -18.71 22.47
C LEU A 137 18.35 -17.39 22.39
N ILE A 138 19.39 -17.33 21.56
CA ILE A 138 20.24 -16.13 21.40
C ILE A 138 19.43 -14.98 20.83
N ASP A 139 18.53 -15.25 19.90
CA ASP A 139 17.64 -14.26 19.29
C ASP A 139 16.73 -13.60 20.33
N ASN A 140 16.02 -14.41 21.12
CA ASN A 140 15.09 -13.87 22.12
C ASN A 140 15.82 -13.19 23.28
N PHE A 141 16.94 -13.74 23.75
CA PHE A 141 17.71 -13.14 24.84
C PHE A 141 18.41 -11.85 24.41
N SER A 142 19.02 -11.80 23.22
CA SER A 142 19.64 -10.57 22.71
C SER A 142 18.61 -9.46 22.53
N ALA A 143 17.43 -9.79 21.98
CA ALA A 143 16.33 -8.86 21.85
C ALA A 143 15.82 -8.35 23.21
N GLY A 144 15.65 -9.25 24.18
CA GLY A 144 15.23 -8.89 25.54
C GLY A 144 16.24 -7.99 26.25
N ILE A 145 17.54 -8.32 26.20
CA ILE A 145 18.61 -7.54 26.83
C ILE A 145 18.71 -6.15 26.19
N LEU A 146 18.76 -6.07 24.86
CA LEU A 146 18.84 -4.78 24.18
C LEU A 146 17.60 -3.94 24.47
N ALA A 147 16.40 -4.53 24.41
CA ALA A 147 15.17 -3.82 24.69
C ALA A 147 15.11 -3.30 26.13
N ALA A 148 15.59 -4.07 27.12
CA ALA A 148 15.68 -3.65 28.50
C ALA A 148 16.67 -2.47 28.68
N ILE A 149 17.85 -2.55 28.08
CA ILE A 149 18.84 -1.46 28.08
C ILE A 149 18.21 -0.20 27.46
N MET A 150 17.57 -0.35 26.31
CA MET A 150 16.96 0.78 25.61
C MET A 150 15.75 1.35 26.34
N ALA A 151 15.02 0.56 27.12
CA ALA A 151 13.97 1.07 28.00
C ALA A 151 14.58 1.92 29.13
N VAL A 152 15.68 1.49 29.74
CA VAL A 152 16.39 2.31 30.76
C VAL A 152 16.94 3.59 30.14
N VAL A 153 17.56 3.52 28.95
CA VAL A 153 18.00 4.71 28.21
C VAL A 153 16.82 5.63 27.87
N GLY A 154 15.70 5.04 27.46
CA GLY A 154 14.46 5.75 27.19
C GLY A 154 13.99 6.56 28.40
N MET A 155 14.00 5.94 29.57
CA MET A 155 13.60 6.56 30.83
C MET A 155 14.57 7.66 31.28
N LEU A 156 15.88 7.37 31.33
CA LEU A 156 16.87 8.24 31.97
C LEU A 156 17.42 9.34 31.05
N VAL A 157 17.39 9.13 29.73
CA VAL A 157 18.01 10.04 28.76
C VAL A 157 16.95 10.66 27.85
N VAL A 158 16.17 9.83 27.16
CA VAL A 158 15.25 10.33 26.12
C VAL A 158 14.07 11.07 26.75
N GLY A 159 13.49 10.55 27.82
CA GLY A 159 12.35 11.14 28.52
C GLY A 159 12.59 12.61 28.91
N PRO A 160 13.64 12.92 29.70
CA PRO A 160 13.95 14.29 30.09
C PRO A 160 14.21 15.23 28.90
N ILE A 161 14.89 14.76 27.85
CA ILE A 161 15.18 15.55 26.66
C ILE A 161 13.89 15.91 25.91
N VAL A 162 13.02 14.92 25.68
CA VAL A 162 11.75 15.13 24.99
C VAL A 162 10.81 16.02 25.81
N LYS A 163 10.81 15.88 27.15
CA LYS A 163 10.06 16.78 28.03
C LYS A 163 10.54 18.22 27.91
N ALA A 164 11.85 18.46 28.04
CA ALA A 164 12.43 19.80 27.89
C ALA A 164 12.12 20.43 26.52
N PHE A 165 12.17 19.63 25.46
CA PHE A 165 11.77 20.08 24.12
C PHE A 165 10.27 20.44 24.05
N SER A 166 9.41 19.61 24.61
CA SER A 166 7.95 19.81 24.60
C SER A 166 7.53 21.04 25.40
N ASP A 167 8.17 21.26 26.57
CA ASP A 167 7.96 22.44 27.40
C ASP A 167 8.40 23.72 26.65
N GLY A 168 9.58 23.68 26.01
CA GLY A 168 10.07 24.79 25.19
C GLY A 168 9.18 25.09 23.99
N ALA A 169 8.73 24.07 23.26
CA ALA A 169 7.81 24.23 22.14
C ALA A 169 6.45 24.79 22.59
N SER A 170 5.93 24.31 23.73
CA SER A 170 4.69 24.83 24.33
C SER A 170 4.83 26.29 24.73
N ALA A 171 5.97 26.70 25.30
CA ALA A 171 6.26 28.09 25.62
C ALA A 171 6.28 28.99 24.38
N VAL A 172 6.85 28.52 23.26
CA VAL A 172 6.82 29.24 21.98
C VAL A 172 5.39 29.41 21.48
N VAL A 173 4.57 28.35 21.50
CA VAL A 173 3.16 28.43 21.10
C VAL A 173 2.41 29.43 21.98
N GLN A 174 2.59 29.36 23.31
CA GLN A 174 1.96 30.30 24.23
C GLN A 174 2.40 31.74 23.96
N PHE A 175 3.69 31.99 23.70
CA PHE A 175 4.20 33.30 23.30
C PHE A 175 3.51 33.82 22.03
N LEU A 176 3.37 32.97 21.00
CA LEU A 176 2.70 33.33 19.76
C LEU A 176 1.21 33.65 19.97
N VAL A 177 0.53 32.91 20.85
CA VAL A 177 -0.88 33.18 21.19
C VAL A 177 -1.01 34.50 21.95
N LEU A 178 -0.23 34.69 23.02
CA LEU A 178 -0.31 35.87 23.89
C LEU A 178 0.02 37.18 23.16
N ASN A 179 0.92 37.13 22.18
CA ASN A 179 1.29 38.29 21.38
C ASN A 179 0.48 38.43 20.08
N GLY A 180 -0.54 37.59 19.87
CA GLY A 180 -1.37 37.62 18.66
C GLY A 180 -0.61 37.29 17.37
N LEU A 181 0.55 36.62 17.49
CA LEU A 181 1.44 36.28 16.37
C LEU A 181 1.12 34.93 15.72
N LEU A 182 0.29 34.10 16.37
CA LEU A 182 -0.07 32.78 15.86
C LEU A 182 -0.62 32.80 14.41
N PRO A 183 -1.42 33.79 13.96
CA PRO A 183 -1.86 33.86 12.56
C PRO A 183 -0.72 33.82 11.53
N PHE A 184 0.42 34.44 11.84
CA PHE A 184 1.58 34.52 10.94
C PHE A 184 2.27 33.17 10.72
N THR A 185 1.96 32.15 11.53
CA THR A 185 2.44 30.78 11.25
C THR A 185 1.98 30.27 9.89
N SER A 186 0.87 30.79 9.34
CA SER A 186 0.38 30.48 7.99
C SER A 186 1.39 30.81 6.89
N ILE A 187 2.29 31.79 7.09
CA ILE A 187 3.35 32.13 6.13
C ILE A 187 4.28 30.93 5.91
N PHE A 188 4.44 30.07 6.91
CA PHE A 188 5.26 28.86 6.83
C PHE A 188 4.40 27.63 6.54
N ILE A 189 3.26 27.49 7.21
CA ILE A 189 2.40 26.30 7.11
C ILE A 189 1.81 26.17 5.71
N GLU A 190 1.27 27.23 5.11
CA GLU A 190 0.61 27.13 3.80
C GLU A 190 1.58 26.74 2.67
N PRO A 191 2.79 27.35 2.54
CA PRO A 191 3.79 26.87 1.59
C PRO A 191 4.28 25.46 1.90
N ALA A 192 4.49 25.13 3.17
CA ALA A 192 4.91 23.79 3.58
C ALA A 192 3.88 22.74 3.13
N LYS A 193 2.58 23.02 3.27
CA LYS A 193 1.50 22.14 2.80
C LYS A 193 1.60 21.89 1.29
N VAL A 194 1.62 22.95 0.48
CA VAL A 194 1.69 22.84 -0.99
C VAL A 194 2.97 22.13 -1.46
N LEU A 195 4.05 22.20 -0.69
CA LEU A 195 5.31 21.48 -0.93
C LEU A 195 5.33 20.03 -0.39
N PHE A 196 4.19 19.52 0.10
CA PHE A 196 4.02 18.18 0.66
C PHE A 196 4.83 17.94 1.95
N LEU A 197 5.00 19.00 2.74
CA LEU A 197 5.58 18.93 4.08
C LEU A 197 4.51 18.95 5.17
N ASN A 198 3.22 18.92 4.81
CA ASN A 198 2.06 18.90 5.71
C ASN A 198 2.16 17.75 6.73
N ASN A 199 2.56 16.58 6.27
CA ASN A 199 2.78 15.41 7.09
C ASN A 199 3.82 15.61 8.20
N ALA A 200 4.97 16.23 7.88
CA ALA A 200 6.00 16.51 8.88
C ALA A 200 5.54 17.55 9.90
N VAL A 201 4.83 18.58 9.44
CA VAL A 201 4.30 19.65 10.30
C VAL A 201 3.18 19.12 11.21
N ASN A 202 2.19 18.44 10.64
CA ASN A 202 1.03 17.98 11.38
C ASN A 202 1.39 16.82 12.32
N HIS A 203 1.87 15.71 11.78
CA HIS A 203 2.12 14.50 12.56
C HIS A 203 3.39 14.58 13.41
N GLY A 204 4.40 15.33 12.97
CA GLY A 204 5.65 15.48 13.71
C GLY A 204 5.63 16.53 14.82
N ILE A 205 4.84 17.60 14.68
CA ILE A 205 4.90 18.76 15.59
C ILE A 205 3.52 19.10 16.15
N LEU A 206 2.54 19.43 15.31
CA LEU A 206 1.26 20.00 15.77
C LEU A 206 0.39 18.99 16.51
N THR A 207 0.33 17.74 16.04
CA THR A 207 -0.50 16.69 16.65
C THR A 207 -0.02 16.35 18.07
N PRO A 208 1.28 16.04 18.31
CA PRO A 208 1.77 15.79 19.66
C PRO A 208 1.53 16.98 20.62
N LEU A 209 1.89 18.19 20.21
CA LEU A 209 1.72 19.39 21.05
C LEU A 209 0.25 19.73 21.30
N GLY A 210 -0.59 19.64 20.26
CA GLY A 210 -2.03 19.87 20.39
C GLY A 210 -2.70 18.83 21.28
N THR A 211 -2.21 17.59 21.26
CA THR A 211 -2.71 16.51 22.11
C THR A 211 -2.37 16.74 23.57
N GLN A 212 -1.13 17.17 23.86
CA GLN A 212 -0.75 17.59 25.22
C GLN A 212 -1.61 18.76 25.71
N GLN A 213 -1.78 19.80 24.88
CA GLN A 213 -2.60 20.95 25.23
C GLN A 213 -4.07 20.58 25.44
N ALA A 214 -4.62 19.69 24.61
CA ALA A 214 -6.01 19.26 24.73
C ALA A 214 -6.27 18.40 25.98
N LEU A 215 -5.26 17.68 26.49
CA LEU A 215 -5.37 17.00 27.77
C LEU A 215 -5.49 17.97 28.95
N GLU A 216 -4.68 19.03 28.94
CA GLU A 216 -4.65 20.02 30.02
C GLU A 216 -5.85 20.99 29.97
N GLN A 217 -6.21 21.42 28.76
CA GLN A 217 -7.17 22.52 28.53
C GLN A 217 -8.50 22.04 27.94
N GLY A 218 -8.64 20.74 27.68
CA GLY A 218 -9.83 20.13 27.05
C GLY A 218 -9.93 20.36 25.54
N LYS A 219 -9.10 21.22 24.96
CA LYS A 219 -9.04 21.53 23.51
C LYS A 219 -7.70 22.15 23.11
N SER A 220 -7.39 22.14 21.82
CA SER A 220 -6.23 22.84 21.25
C SER A 220 -6.57 23.49 19.91
N ILE A 221 -6.07 24.70 19.72
CA ILE A 221 -6.08 25.43 18.44
C ILE A 221 -5.12 24.81 17.42
N LEU A 222 -4.05 24.13 17.88
CA LEU A 222 -2.99 23.59 17.03
C LEU A 222 -3.50 22.54 16.03
N PHE A 223 -4.56 21.83 16.38
CA PHE A 223 -5.20 20.88 15.48
C PHE A 223 -5.83 21.53 14.24
N LEU A 224 -6.18 22.81 14.30
CA LEU A 224 -6.82 23.54 13.20
C LEU A 224 -5.84 24.32 12.32
N LEU A 225 -4.58 24.50 12.77
CA LEU A 225 -3.57 25.25 12.01
C LEU A 225 -3.31 24.62 10.63
N GLU A 226 -3.42 23.29 10.53
CA GLU A 226 -3.28 22.55 9.27
C GLU A 226 -4.63 22.01 8.79
N ALA A 227 -5.47 21.52 9.71
CA ALA A 227 -6.70 20.82 9.32
C ALA A 227 -7.84 21.71 8.80
N ASN A 228 -7.80 23.03 9.05
CA ASN A 228 -8.87 23.94 8.63
C ASN A 228 -9.08 23.86 7.11
N PRO A 229 -10.29 23.48 6.63
CA PRO A 229 -10.55 23.31 5.22
C PRO A 229 -10.73 24.62 4.44
N GLY A 230 -10.98 25.72 5.14
CA GLY A 230 -11.40 26.99 4.55
C GLY A 230 -10.44 27.56 3.50
N PRO A 231 -9.12 27.64 3.74
CA PRO A 231 -8.18 28.18 2.77
C PRO A 231 -8.20 27.43 1.43
N GLY A 232 -8.11 26.09 1.46
CA GLY A 232 -8.17 25.26 0.26
C GLY A 232 -9.52 25.36 -0.45
N PHE A 233 -10.60 25.37 0.32
CA PHE A 233 -11.97 25.45 -0.23
C PHE A 233 -12.21 26.79 -0.93
N GLY A 234 -11.75 27.90 -0.34
CA GLY A 234 -11.84 29.22 -0.95
C GLY A 234 -11.08 29.32 -2.27
N ILE A 235 -9.90 28.71 -2.38
CA ILE A 235 -9.13 28.61 -3.64
C ILE A 235 -9.92 27.85 -4.70
N LEU A 236 -10.49 26.70 -4.36
CA LEU A 236 -11.26 25.88 -5.30
C LEU A 236 -12.55 26.58 -5.73
N LEU A 237 -13.22 27.32 -4.84
CA LEU A 237 -14.34 28.18 -5.23
C LEU A 237 -13.89 29.29 -6.18
N ALA A 238 -12.72 29.91 -5.97
CA ALA A 238 -12.23 30.94 -6.86
C ALA A 238 -12.00 30.40 -8.29
N TYR A 239 -11.44 29.20 -8.42
CA TYR A 239 -11.31 28.51 -9.71
C TYR A 239 -12.67 28.09 -10.30
N SER A 240 -13.61 27.65 -9.48
CA SER A 240 -14.96 27.27 -9.92
C SER A 240 -15.70 28.44 -10.60
N PHE A 241 -15.57 29.65 -10.06
CA PHE A 241 -16.25 30.83 -10.61
C PHE A 241 -15.41 31.57 -11.66
N PHE A 242 -14.12 31.80 -11.39
CA PHE A 242 -13.25 32.69 -12.16
C PHE A 242 -12.08 32.00 -12.85
N GLY A 243 -11.92 30.69 -12.67
CA GLY A 243 -10.97 29.90 -13.45
C GLY A 243 -11.33 29.85 -14.93
N LYS A 244 -10.48 29.18 -15.70
CA LYS A 244 -10.69 28.94 -17.14
C LYS A 244 -10.31 27.50 -17.48
N GLY A 245 -10.84 26.98 -18.58
CA GLY A 245 -10.53 25.64 -19.09
C GLY A 245 -10.81 24.51 -18.08
N LEU A 246 -9.95 23.48 -18.11
CA LEU A 246 -10.05 22.29 -17.25
C LEU A 246 -10.02 22.62 -15.75
N ALA A 247 -9.26 23.63 -15.32
CA ALA A 247 -9.22 24.03 -13.93
C ALA A 247 -10.56 24.58 -13.43
N LYS A 248 -11.35 25.24 -14.28
CA LYS A 248 -12.71 25.65 -13.91
C LYS A 248 -13.69 24.48 -13.88
N ALA A 249 -13.56 23.56 -14.84
CA ALA A 249 -14.43 22.40 -14.94
C ALA A 249 -14.26 21.40 -13.78
N SER A 250 -13.02 21.18 -13.34
CA SER A 250 -12.67 20.21 -12.29
C SER A 250 -12.76 20.77 -10.86
N ALA A 251 -12.63 22.09 -10.67
CA ALA A 251 -12.60 22.72 -9.34
C ALA A 251 -13.83 22.43 -8.46
N PRO A 252 -15.09 22.42 -8.96
CA PRO A 252 -16.25 22.10 -8.13
C PRO A 252 -16.19 20.68 -7.55
N GLY A 253 -15.79 19.69 -8.36
CA GLY A 253 -15.61 18.31 -7.91
C GLY A 253 -14.49 18.19 -6.87
N ALA A 254 -13.35 18.85 -7.15
CA ALA A 254 -12.24 18.91 -6.19
C ALA A 254 -12.65 19.59 -4.87
N ALA A 255 -13.52 20.61 -4.91
CA ALA A 255 -14.00 21.32 -3.72
C ALA A 255 -14.80 20.41 -2.80
N VAL A 256 -15.67 19.55 -3.35
CA VAL A 256 -16.44 18.58 -2.56
C VAL A 256 -15.52 17.51 -1.97
N ILE A 257 -14.63 16.94 -2.78
CA ILE A 257 -13.69 15.90 -2.35
C ILE A 257 -12.77 16.42 -1.24
N GLN A 258 -12.29 17.66 -1.36
CA GLN A 258 -11.51 18.31 -0.31
C GLN A 258 -12.36 18.51 0.94
N PHE A 259 -13.40 19.35 0.84
CA PHE A 259 -14.14 19.91 1.97
C PHE A 259 -14.92 18.86 2.75
N VAL A 260 -15.49 17.87 2.06
CA VAL A 260 -16.25 16.79 2.68
C VAL A 260 -15.35 15.57 2.90
N GLY A 261 -14.70 15.12 1.83
CA GLY A 261 -13.91 13.89 1.80
C GLY A 261 -12.59 13.95 2.57
N GLY A 262 -12.06 15.14 2.87
CA GLY A 262 -10.82 15.29 3.64
C GLY A 262 -9.56 14.98 2.86
N ILE A 263 -9.61 15.05 1.53
CA ILE A 263 -8.41 14.89 0.69
C ILE A 263 -7.78 16.27 0.52
N HIS A 264 -7.02 16.69 1.53
CA HIS A 264 -6.50 18.05 1.63
C HIS A 264 -5.57 18.42 0.47
N GLU A 265 -4.84 17.46 -0.10
CA GLU A 265 -3.87 17.67 -1.17
C GLU A 265 -4.50 18.04 -2.52
N ILE A 266 -5.82 17.84 -2.69
CA ILE A 266 -6.48 17.98 -4.00
C ILE A 266 -6.51 19.43 -4.52
N TYR A 267 -6.37 20.43 -3.66
CA TYR A 267 -6.26 21.83 -4.08
C TYR A 267 -4.82 22.26 -4.42
N PHE A 268 -3.80 21.45 -4.08
CA PHE A 268 -2.40 21.85 -4.29
C PHE A 268 -2.04 22.05 -5.77
N PRO A 269 -2.51 21.21 -6.73
CA PRO A 269 -2.28 21.46 -8.16
C PRO A 269 -2.73 22.86 -8.59
N TYR A 270 -3.87 23.34 -8.09
CA TYR A 270 -4.40 24.67 -8.40
C TYR A 270 -3.50 25.81 -7.91
N VAL A 271 -2.76 25.58 -6.82
CA VAL A 271 -1.73 26.52 -6.34
C VAL A 271 -0.45 26.40 -7.17
N LEU A 272 -0.06 25.19 -7.55
CA LEU A 272 1.15 24.95 -8.36
C LEU A 272 1.03 25.44 -9.80
N MET A 273 -0.18 25.39 -10.39
CA MET A 273 -0.48 26.00 -11.69
C MET A 273 -0.19 27.51 -11.68
N LYS A 274 -0.54 28.17 -10.59
CA LYS A 274 -0.43 29.62 -10.44
C LYS A 274 0.13 29.95 -9.06
N PRO A 275 1.46 29.96 -8.88
CA PRO A 275 2.11 30.08 -7.57
C PRO A 275 1.64 31.27 -6.72
N MET A 276 1.21 32.38 -7.36
CA MET A 276 0.60 33.52 -6.65
C MET A 276 -0.62 33.15 -5.80
N MET A 277 -1.33 32.07 -6.14
CA MET A 277 -2.44 31.54 -5.33
C MET A 277 -2.01 31.13 -3.91
N ILE A 278 -0.71 30.98 -3.63
CA ILE A 278 -0.22 30.78 -2.27
C ILE A 278 -0.59 31.94 -1.34
N PHE A 279 -0.69 33.17 -1.85
CA PHE A 279 -1.12 34.32 -1.04
C PHE A 279 -2.59 34.21 -0.65
N ALA A 280 -3.43 33.56 -1.48
CA ALA A 280 -4.81 33.25 -1.10
C ALA A 280 -4.86 32.21 0.02
N ALA A 281 -4.00 31.19 -0.02
CA ALA A 281 -3.88 30.19 1.04
C ALA A 281 -3.41 30.85 2.35
N ILE A 282 -2.34 31.65 2.30
CA ILE A 282 -1.79 32.38 3.46
C ILE A 282 -2.84 33.33 4.05
N GLY A 283 -3.48 34.18 3.24
CA GLY A 283 -4.50 35.11 3.73
C GLY A 283 -5.70 34.41 4.36
N GLY A 284 -6.17 33.32 3.74
CA GLY A 284 -7.21 32.46 4.32
C GLY A 284 -6.78 31.85 5.66
N GLY A 285 -5.59 31.23 5.70
CA GLY A 285 -5.04 30.59 6.90
C GLY A 285 -4.85 31.58 8.05
N MET A 286 -4.26 32.75 7.78
CA MET A 286 -4.07 33.82 8.78
C MET A 286 -5.41 34.26 9.36
N THR A 287 -6.42 34.47 8.51
CA THR A 287 -7.75 34.90 8.93
C THR A 287 -8.44 33.82 9.78
N GLY A 288 -8.34 32.56 9.35
CA GLY A 288 -8.88 31.43 10.09
C GLY A 288 -8.27 31.30 11.49
N ILE A 289 -6.93 31.33 11.58
CA ILE A 289 -6.21 31.24 12.85
C ILE A 289 -6.52 32.44 13.75
N PHE A 290 -6.54 33.66 13.20
CA PHE A 290 -6.89 34.86 13.95
C PHE A 290 -8.29 34.73 14.58
N THR A 291 -9.26 34.23 13.81
CA THR A 291 -10.63 33.99 14.30
C THR A 291 -10.64 33.00 15.47
N LEU A 292 -9.84 31.92 15.39
CA LEU A 292 -9.73 30.94 16.47
C LEU A 292 -9.06 31.52 17.72
N VAL A 293 -8.03 32.36 17.56
CA VAL A 293 -7.38 33.05 18.67
C VAL A 293 -8.37 33.98 19.38
N VAL A 294 -9.12 34.79 18.63
CA VAL A 294 -10.11 35.73 19.19
C VAL A 294 -11.27 35.01 19.88
N THR A 295 -11.74 33.90 19.31
CA THR A 295 -12.88 33.13 19.87
C THR A 295 -12.46 32.11 20.92
N GLY A 296 -11.15 31.86 21.09
CA GLY A 296 -10.63 30.79 21.95
C GLY A 296 -11.06 29.39 21.51
N ALA A 297 -11.42 29.19 20.24
CA ALA A 297 -11.97 27.94 19.74
C ALA A 297 -10.87 26.92 19.40
N GLY A 298 -11.17 25.63 19.59
CA GLY A 298 -10.23 24.53 19.31
C GLY A 298 -10.90 23.17 19.19
N LEU A 299 -10.10 22.15 18.87
CA LEU A 299 -10.54 20.75 18.77
C LEU A 299 -10.05 19.94 19.97
N ARG A 300 -10.76 18.86 20.30
CA ARG A 300 -10.43 17.91 21.38
C ARG A 300 -9.42 16.86 20.96
N SER A 301 -9.35 16.60 19.67
CA SER A 301 -8.48 15.60 19.06
C SER A 301 -8.07 16.07 17.66
N PRO A 302 -7.00 15.47 17.08
CA PRO A 302 -6.68 15.67 15.68
C PRO A 302 -7.88 15.37 14.77
N ALA A 303 -7.99 16.12 13.67
CA ALA A 303 -9.00 15.89 12.63
C ALA A 303 -8.32 15.58 11.30
N ALA A 304 -8.99 14.81 10.44
CA ALA A 304 -8.55 14.59 9.08
C ALA A 304 -8.47 15.94 8.34
N PRO A 305 -7.29 16.34 7.82
CA PRO A 305 -7.13 17.65 7.23
C PRO A 305 -8.09 17.88 6.06
N GLY A 306 -8.71 19.06 6.02
CA GLY A 306 -9.60 19.43 4.90
C GLY A 306 -11.02 18.90 4.99
N SER A 307 -11.34 17.97 5.91
CA SER A 307 -12.73 17.50 6.08
C SER A 307 -13.45 18.34 7.13
N ILE A 308 -14.51 19.04 6.73
CA ILE A 308 -15.40 19.73 7.68
C ILE A 308 -16.10 18.75 8.63
N ILE A 309 -16.38 17.54 8.17
CA ILE A 309 -17.02 16.49 8.98
C ILE A 309 -16.07 16.07 10.10
N ALA A 310 -14.81 15.79 9.76
CA ALA A 310 -13.80 15.44 10.76
C ALA A 310 -13.53 16.59 11.74
N VAL A 311 -13.47 17.83 11.23
CA VAL A 311 -13.29 19.02 12.06
C VAL A 311 -14.46 19.16 13.06
N TYR A 312 -15.71 19.05 12.63
CA TYR A 312 -16.86 19.16 13.54
C TYR A 312 -17.00 17.98 14.49
N ALA A 313 -16.62 16.78 14.07
CA ALA A 313 -16.60 15.60 14.95
C ALA A 313 -15.61 15.79 16.12
N SER A 314 -14.47 16.43 15.86
CA SER A 314 -13.45 16.71 16.88
C SER A 314 -13.62 18.06 17.59
N THR A 315 -14.62 18.88 17.24
CA THR A 315 -14.79 20.23 17.79
C THR A 315 -15.22 20.19 19.26
N ALA A 316 -14.61 21.04 20.08
CA ALA A 316 -15.04 21.20 21.46
C ALA A 316 -16.42 21.88 21.54
N ARG A 317 -17.25 21.50 22.52
CA ARG A 317 -18.65 21.97 22.66
C ARG A 317 -18.82 23.49 22.65
N ASP A 318 -17.89 24.20 23.27
CA ASP A 318 -17.90 25.67 23.35
C ASP A 318 -17.29 26.35 22.10
N SER A 319 -16.81 25.57 21.14
CA SER A 319 -15.96 26.04 20.05
C SER A 319 -16.64 25.99 18.68
N TYR A 320 -17.85 25.43 18.56
CA TYR A 320 -18.56 25.29 17.27
C TYR A 320 -18.73 26.61 16.52
N VAL A 321 -19.11 27.69 17.22
CA VAL A 321 -19.28 29.01 16.59
C VAL A 321 -17.94 29.53 16.07
N GLY A 322 -16.89 29.48 16.90
CA GLY A 322 -15.56 29.97 16.52
C GLY A 322 -14.92 29.16 15.38
N VAL A 323 -15.08 27.83 15.39
CA VAL A 323 -14.62 26.95 14.29
C VAL A 323 -15.40 27.25 13.00
N THR A 324 -16.72 27.42 13.08
CA THR A 324 -17.55 27.74 11.89
C THR A 324 -17.16 29.08 11.29
N LEU A 325 -16.99 30.11 12.12
CA LEU A 325 -16.54 31.44 11.69
C LEU A 325 -15.13 31.38 11.11
N SER A 326 -14.22 30.60 11.71
CA SER A 326 -12.86 30.41 11.21
C SER A 326 -12.86 29.80 9.80
N VAL A 327 -13.64 28.74 9.57
CA VAL A 327 -13.78 28.12 8.24
C VAL A 327 -14.40 29.10 7.24
N LEU A 328 -15.47 29.79 7.62
CA LEU A 328 -16.18 30.75 6.76
C LEU A 328 -15.28 31.93 6.36
N PHE A 329 -14.61 32.56 7.32
CA PHE A 329 -13.76 33.71 7.05
C PHE A 329 -12.48 33.32 6.30
N ALA A 330 -11.87 32.18 6.63
CA ALA A 330 -10.75 31.65 5.85
C ALA A 330 -11.15 31.38 4.40
N THR A 331 -12.31 30.75 4.18
CA THR A 331 -12.86 30.51 2.84
C THR A 331 -13.09 31.82 2.10
N THR A 332 -13.73 32.80 2.76
CA THR A 332 -14.08 34.08 2.15
C THR A 332 -12.84 34.85 1.74
N VAL A 333 -11.85 35.01 2.63
CA VAL A 333 -10.62 35.74 2.32
C VAL A 333 -9.82 35.03 1.24
N SER A 334 -9.68 33.71 1.32
CA SER A 334 -8.97 32.94 0.30
C SER A 334 -9.66 33.03 -1.06
N PHE A 335 -10.99 32.93 -1.10
CA PHE A 335 -11.79 33.13 -2.30
C PHE A 335 -11.61 34.53 -2.91
N LEU A 336 -11.67 35.59 -2.10
CA LEU A 336 -11.54 36.97 -2.58
C LEU A 336 -10.14 37.24 -3.16
N ILE A 337 -9.09 36.86 -2.43
CA ILE A 337 -7.70 37.01 -2.90
C ILE A 337 -7.49 36.17 -4.18
N GLY A 338 -7.94 34.92 -4.18
CA GLY A 338 -7.85 34.04 -5.35
C GLY A 338 -8.61 34.59 -6.56
N SER A 339 -9.80 35.14 -6.35
CA SER A 339 -10.62 35.76 -7.40
C SER A 339 -9.91 36.95 -8.03
N VAL A 340 -9.26 37.80 -7.23
CA VAL A 340 -8.47 38.93 -7.73
C VAL A 340 -7.28 38.43 -8.53
N ILE A 341 -6.54 37.43 -8.04
CA ILE A 341 -5.39 36.84 -8.73
C ILE A 341 -5.79 36.26 -10.09
N LEU A 342 -6.91 35.53 -10.15
CA LEU A 342 -7.39 34.91 -11.39
C LEU A 342 -7.88 35.97 -12.39
N LYS A 343 -8.64 36.99 -11.95
CA LYS A 343 -9.14 38.07 -12.80
C LYS A 343 -8.04 39.00 -13.31
N ALA A 344 -7.03 39.29 -12.48
CA ALA A 344 -5.93 40.19 -12.83
C ALA A 344 -4.93 39.53 -13.80
N SER A 345 -4.95 38.20 -13.92
CA SER A 345 -4.03 37.52 -14.83
C SER A 345 -4.52 37.54 -16.27
N LYS A 346 -3.73 38.17 -17.14
CA LYS A 346 -3.82 37.95 -18.60
C LYS A 346 -3.28 36.55 -18.89
N ALA A 347 -3.99 35.78 -19.73
CA ALA A 347 -3.80 34.33 -19.92
C ALA A 347 -2.35 33.93 -20.30
N PRO A 348 -1.94 32.68 -20.01
CA PRO A 348 -1.98 31.69 -21.09
C PRO A 348 -2.44 30.25 -20.72
N ALA A 349 -2.73 29.52 -21.82
CA ALA A 349 -2.86 28.07 -22.07
C ALA A 349 -3.95 27.22 -21.36
N GLU A 350 -4.93 26.81 -22.17
CA GLU A 350 -5.62 25.52 -22.04
C GLU A 350 -4.55 24.40 -22.07
N ASP A 351 -4.13 23.91 -20.88
CA ASP A 351 -3.58 22.55 -20.56
C ASP A 351 -2.75 22.48 -19.26
N ASP A 352 -2.73 23.53 -18.42
CA ASP A 352 -1.81 23.59 -17.27
C ASP A 352 -2.16 22.68 -16.07
N LEU A 353 -3.40 22.15 -15.99
CA LEU A 353 -3.83 21.36 -14.83
C LEU A 353 -3.16 20.00 -14.80
N ASP A 354 -2.99 19.36 -15.96
CA ASP A 354 -2.32 18.07 -16.08
C ASP A 354 -0.84 18.20 -15.74
N GLN A 355 -0.18 19.24 -16.27
CA GLN A 355 1.21 19.55 -15.94
C GLN A 355 1.40 19.88 -14.46
N ALA A 356 0.49 20.63 -13.86
CA ALA A 356 0.56 20.92 -12.43
C ALA A 356 0.26 19.70 -11.56
N THR A 357 -0.61 18.80 -12.02
CA THR A 357 -0.87 17.51 -11.38
C THR A 357 0.35 16.61 -11.47
N HIS A 358 1.05 16.57 -12.61
CA HIS A 358 2.34 15.88 -12.73
C HIS A 358 3.44 16.51 -11.88
N ARG A 359 3.53 17.84 -11.82
CA ARG A 359 4.43 18.53 -10.88
C ARG A 359 4.09 18.13 -9.45
N MET A 360 2.82 18.13 -9.09
CA MET A 360 2.34 17.72 -7.77
C MET A 360 2.75 16.29 -7.43
N GLU A 361 2.56 15.33 -8.35
CA GLU A 361 2.99 13.95 -8.20
C GLU A 361 4.51 13.81 -8.08
N ALA A 362 5.27 14.58 -8.87
CA ALA A 362 6.73 14.64 -8.78
C ALA A 362 7.19 15.22 -7.44
N LEU A 363 6.49 16.23 -6.91
CA LEU A 363 6.76 16.81 -5.60
C LEU A 363 6.40 15.85 -4.46
N LYS A 364 5.31 15.08 -4.60
CA LYS A 364 4.85 14.08 -3.64
C LYS A 364 5.69 12.78 -3.69
N GLY A 365 6.32 12.52 -4.83
CA GLY A 365 7.09 11.30 -5.10
C GLY A 365 6.23 10.04 -5.26
N LYS A 366 4.90 10.19 -5.41
CA LYS A 366 3.91 9.11 -5.61
C LYS A 366 2.70 9.65 -6.38
N LYS A 367 2.11 8.84 -7.28
CA LYS A 367 0.83 9.13 -7.95
C LYS A 367 -0.31 9.22 -6.94
N SER A 368 -1.27 10.13 -7.17
CA SER A 368 -2.45 10.28 -6.33
C SER A 368 -3.59 9.44 -6.90
N SER A 369 -4.29 8.63 -6.10
CA SER A 369 -5.47 7.88 -6.60
C SER A 369 -6.61 8.78 -7.06
N VAL A 370 -6.56 10.07 -6.68
CA VAL A 370 -7.60 11.06 -6.94
C VAL A 370 -7.20 12.02 -8.06
N SER A 371 -5.93 12.04 -8.50
CA SER A 371 -5.53 12.86 -9.66
C SER A 371 -6.20 12.37 -10.96
N ALA A 372 -6.46 11.06 -11.07
CA ALA A 372 -7.23 10.50 -12.19
C ALA A 372 -8.67 11.03 -12.29
N ALA A 373 -9.27 11.50 -11.18
CA ALA A 373 -10.60 12.12 -11.19
C ALA A 373 -10.59 13.60 -11.62
N LEU A 374 -9.43 14.27 -11.59
CA LEU A 374 -9.25 15.65 -12.05
C LEU A 374 -8.98 15.74 -13.55
N ILE A 375 -8.34 14.71 -14.10
CA ILE A 375 -7.93 14.60 -15.49
C ILE A 375 -8.90 13.61 -16.16
N GLY A 376 -10.02 14.10 -16.70
CA GLY A 376 -10.97 13.23 -17.41
C GLY A 376 -10.24 12.38 -18.46
N GLU A 377 -10.50 11.06 -18.48
CA GLU A 377 -9.70 10.07 -19.22
C GLU A 377 -9.39 10.46 -20.67
N GLY A 378 -8.09 10.44 -20.98
CA GLY A 378 -7.54 10.38 -22.33
C GLY A 378 -6.53 9.22 -22.41
N VAL A 379 -6.93 8.14 -23.07
CA VAL A 379 -6.08 7.01 -23.44
C VAL A 379 -5.02 7.49 -24.43
N GLY A 380 -3.72 7.40 -24.10
CA GLY A 380 -2.66 7.77 -25.04
C GLY A 380 -1.22 7.66 -24.54
N ALA A 381 -0.57 6.54 -24.86
CA ALA A 381 0.85 6.33 -25.17
C ALA A 381 1.93 7.08 -24.35
N SER A 382 2.58 6.38 -23.40
CA SER A 382 3.93 6.73 -22.96
C SER A 382 4.96 5.83 -23.66
N GLY A 383 5.78 6.46 -24.51
CA GLY A 383 6.88 5.83 -25.26
C GLY A 383 8.02 5.38 -24.34
N VAL A 384 8.64 4.26 -24.73
CA VAL A 384 9.75 3.63 -24.00
C VAL A 384 11.08 4.16 -24.54
N ALA A 385 11.94 4.67 -23.65
CA ALA A 385 13.31 5.03 -23.96
C ALA A 385 14.19 3.76 -23.98
N VAL A 386 15.03 3.63 -25.02
CA VAL A 386 15.93 2.49 -25.24
C VAL A 386 17.14 2.56 -24.28
N LEU A 387 17.42 1.46 -23.58
CA LEU A 387 18.63 1.30 -22.75
C LEU A 387 19.86 0.99 -23.62
N ALA A 388 21.02 1.51 -23.22
CA ALA A 388 22.31 1.33 -23.91
C ALA A 388 23.14 0.12 -23.39
N THR A 389 22.55 -0.76 -22.57
CA THR A 389 23.24 -1.91 -21.95
C THR A 389 22.38 -3.18 -21.97
N PRO A 390 22.99 -4.39 -22.03
CA PRO A 390 22.25 -5.65 -22.06
C PRO A 390 21.41 -5.89 -20.80
N ILE A 391 20.18 -6.35 -20.98
CA ILE A 391 19.20 -6.63 -19.93
C ILE A 391 19.43 -8.04 -19.40
N LYS A 392 19.73 -8.18 -18.10
CA LYS A 392 20.04 -9.47 -17.45
C LYS A 392 19.14 -9.79 -16.27
N ASN A 393 18.60 -8.79 -15.57
CA ASN A 393 17.80 -8.96 -14.35
C ASN A 393 16.48 -8.19 -14.44
N ILE A 394 15.36 -8.90 -14.40
CA ILE A 394 14.00 -8.35 -14.43
C ILE A 394 13.28 -8.73 -13.14
N VAL A 395 12.55 -7.80 -12.52
CA VAL A 395 11.76 -8.08 -11.30
C VAL A 395 10.32 -7.61 -11.44
N PHE A 396 9.38 -8.47 -11.05
CA PHE A 396 7.99 -8.08 -10.80
C PHE A 396 7.83 -7.64 -9.36
N ALA A 397 7.46 -6.38 -9.14
CA ALA A 397 7.25 -5.85 -7.81
C ALA A 397 5.77 -5.61 -7.50
N CYS A 398 5.30 -6.16 -6.39
CA CYS A 398 3.97 -5.86 -5.82
C CYS A 398 4.07 -5.54 -4.33
N ASP A 399 2.97 -5.10 -3.71
CA ASP A 399 3.00 -4.64 -2.31
C ASP A 399 3.47 -5.72 -1.31
N ALA A 400 2.99 -6.95 -1.48
CA ALA A 400 3.31 -8.08 -0.58
C ALA A 400 4.39 -9.04 -1.13
N GLY A 401 4.81 -8.88 -2.39
CA GLY A 401 5.77 -9.78 -3.04
C GLY A 401 5.27 -11.18 -3.38
N MET A 402 4.01 -11.52 -3.08
CA MET A 402 3.42 -12.85 -3.25
C MET A 402 2.06 -12.72 -3.98
N GLY A 403 1.73 -13.66 -4.88
CA GLY A 403 0.49 -13.66 -5.67
C GLY A 403 0.70 -13.31 -7.15
N SER A 404 -0.03 -12.33 -7.67
CA SER A 404 -0.09 -11.99 -9.10
C SER A 404 1.24 -11.58 -9.74
N SER A 405 2.19 -11.01 -8.97
CA SER A 405 3.55 -10.69 -9.43
C SER A 405 4.42 -11.93 -9.64
N ALA A 406 4.25 -12.99 -8.84
CA ALA A 406 4.96 -14.26 -9.01
C ALA A 406 4.48 -14.99 -10.26
N MET A 407 3.18 -14.90 -10.55
CA MET A 407 2.60 -15.43 -11.77
C MET A 407 3.07 -14.65 -13.01
N GLY A 408 3.04 -13.31 -12.99
CA GLY A 408 3.57 -12.47 -14.07
C GLY A 408 5.06 -12.70 -14.34
N ALA A 409 5.88 -12.84 -13.29
CA ALA A 409 7.29 -13.19 -13.41
C ALA A 409 7.51 -14.54 -14.09
N SER A 410 6.67 -15.52 -13.79
CA SER A 410 6.75 -16.85 -14.40
C SER A 410 6.34 -16.82 -15.87
N VAL A 411 5.30 -16.06 -16.23
CA VAL A 411 4.86 -15.87 -17.62
C VAL A 411 5.96 -15.20 -18.46
N LEU A 412 6.50 -14.07 -17.98
CA LEU A 412 7.54 -13.35 -18.73
C LEU A 412 8.84 -14.16 -18.84
N ARG A 413 9.23 -14.88 -17.77
CA ARG A 413 10.41 -15.78 -17.80
C ARG A 413 10.31 -16.81 -18.92
N ASN A 414 9.13 -17.38 -19.12
CA ASN A 414 8.91 -18.37 -20.17
C ASN A 414 8.91 -17.75 -21.57
N LYS A 415 8.32 -16.55 -21.73
CA LYS A 415 8.35 -15.81 -23.00
C LYS A 415 9.79 -15.41 -23.40
N ILE A 416 10.60 -14.93 -22.45
CA ILE A 416 12.00 -14.56 -22.71
C ILE A 416 12.87 -15.79 -23.03
N LYS A 417 12.66 -16.91 -22.34
CA LYS A 417 13.30 -18.20 -22.68
C LYS A 417 12.94 -18.68 -24.08
N ALA A 418 11.67 -18.60 -24.46
CA ALA A 418 11.22 -18.96 -25.80
C ALA A 418 11.77 -18.02 -26.90
N ALA A 419 12.11 -16.78 -26.53
CA ALA A 419 12.73 -15.80 -27.41
C ALA A 419 14.25 -15.94 -27.55
N GLY A 420 14.87 -16.94 -26.90
CA GLY A 420 16.30 -17.25 -27.05
C GLY A 420 17.23 -16.72 -25.97
N PHE A 421 16.72 -16.10 -24.90
CA PHE A 421 17.54 -15.47 -23.83
C PHE A 421 17.35 -16.15 -22.45
N PRO A 422 17.68 -17.44 -22.29
CA PRO A 422 17.44 -18.17 -21.05
C PRO A 422 18.25 -17.68 -19.83
N GLU A 423 19.32 -16.93 -20.07
CA GLU A 423 20.21 -16.33 -19.09
C GLU A 423 19.61 -15.10 -18.39
N VAL A 424 18.55 -14.49 -18.94
CA VAL A 424 17.86 -13.35 -18.33
C VAL A 424 17.04 -13.80 -17.13
N LYS A 425 17.41 -13.31 -15.95
CA LYS A 425 16.81 -13.68 -14.67
C LYS A 425 15.55 -12.86 -14.40
N VAL A 426 14.38 -13.49 -14.42
CA VAL A 426 13.10 -12.87 -14.06
C VAL A 426 12.64 -13.33 -12.68
N THR A 427 12.54 -12.43 -11.70
CA THR A 427 12.11 -12.71 -10.31
C THR A 427 10.86 -11.93 -9.92
N ASN A 428 10.29 -12.23 -8.75
CA ASN A 428 9.29 -11.39 -8.10
C ASN A 428 9.79 -10.97 -6.72
N SER A 429 9.41 -9.78 -6.27
CA SER A 429 9.75 -9.27 -4.95
C SER A 429 8.66 -8.34 -4.41
N ALA A 430 8.63 -8.16 -3.09
CA ALA A 430 7.84 -7.08 -2.50
C ALA A 430 8.53 -5.75 -2.82
N ILE A 431 7.76 -4.68 -3.05
CA ILE A 431 8.33 -3.34 -3.30
C ILE A 431 9.25 -2.91 -2.15
N ALA A 432 8.93 -3.30 -0.91
CA ALA A 432 9.74 -3.03 0.27
C ALA A 432 11.13 -3.72 0.24
N ASN A 433 11.29 -4.78 -0.56
CA ASN A 433 12.51 -5.59 -0.65
C ASN A 433 13.27 -5.35 -1.97
N LEU A 434 12.92 -4.31 -2.73
CA LEU A 434 13.64 -3.95 -3.94
C LEU A 434 15.01 -3.35 -3.61
N SER A 435 16.00 -3.71 -4.43
CA SER A 435 17.34 -3.18 -4.45
C SER A 435 17.66 -2.66 -5.85
N ASP A 436 18.52 -1.66 -5.98
CA ASP A 436 18.88 -1.03 -7.26
C ASP A 436 19.89 -1.90 -8.05
N THR A 437 19.47 -3.14 -8.34
CA THR A 437 20.27 -4.20 -8.98
C THR A 437 19.54 -4.85 -10.17
N TYR A 438 18.38 -4.31 -10.54
CA TYR A 438 17.53 -4.82 -11.60
C TYR A 438 17.60 -3.89 -12.81
N ASP A 439 17.59 -4.45 -14.00
CA ASP A 439 17.64 -3.70 -15.26
C ASP A 439 16.22 -3.30 -15.70
N VAL A 440 15.21 -4.15 -15.41
CA VAL A 440 13.80 -3.87 -15.69
C VAL A 440 12.94 -4.20 -14.48
N VAL A 441 12.05 -3.28 -14.09
CA VAL A 441 11.12 -3.43 -12.97
C VAL A 441 9.70 -3.31 -13.47
N ILE A 442 8.91 -4.36 -13.26
CA ILE A 442 7.54 -4.48 -13.74
C ILE A 442 6.59 -4.40 -12.55
N THR A 443 5.62 -3.51 -12.63
CA THR A 443 4.71 -3.20 -11.52
C THR A 443 3.31 -2.93 -12.03
N HIS A 444 2.32 -3.06 -11.16
CA HIS A 444 0.98 -2.51 -11.46
C HIS A 444 1.11 -1.00 -11.67
N GLN A 445 0.30 -0.41 -12.55
CA GLN A 445 0.34 1.03 -12.84
C GLN A 445 0.22 1.92 -11.58
N ASP A 446 -0.50 1.44 -10.56
CA ASP A 446 -0.66 2.11 -9.26
C ASP A 446 0.55 1.97 -8.34
N LEU A 447 1.45 1.03 -8.64
CA LEU A 447 2.60 0.65 -7.83
C LEU A 447 3.94 1.08 -8.43
N THR A 448 3.99 1.45 -9.71
CA THR A 448 5.23 1.83 -10.40
C THR A 448 5.97 2.98 -9.73
N GLU A 449 5.26 4.03 -9.31
CA GLU A 449 5.90 5.16 -8.63
C GLU A 449 6.46 4.79 -7.25
N ARG A 450 5.93 3.74 -6.61
CA ARG A 450 6.47 3.24 -5.34
C ARG A 450 7.77 2.45 -5.51
N ALA A 451 7.97 1.81 -6.67
CA ALA A 451 9.15 0.99 -6.96
C ALA A 451 10.35 1.82 -7.47
N LYS A 452 10.10 2.90 -8.23
CA LYS A 452 11.13 3.78 -8.81
C LYS A 452 12.23 4.24 -7.84
N PRO A 453 11.94 4.68 -6.61
CA PRO A 453 12.98 5.14 -5.69
C PRO A 453 13.96 4.04 -5.22
N ALA A 454 13.52 2.78 -5.20
CA ALA A 454 14.33 1.63 -4.78
C ALA A 454 15.15 1.03 -5.94
N THR A 455 14.84 1.41 -7.18
CA THR A 455 15.40 0.86 -8.43
C THR A 455 15.53 1.97 -9.49
N ALA A 456 16.26 3.03 -9.15
CA ALA A 456 16.34 4.25 -9.96
C ALA A 456 17.12 4.04 -11.27
N SER A 457 17.98 3.02 -11.32
CA SER A 457 18.73 2.63 -12.52
C SER A 457 17.96 1.74 -13.50
N ALA A 458 16.85 1.14 -13.04
CA ALA A 458 16.05 0.21 -13.83
C ALA A 458 15.09 0.92 -14.79
N VAL A 459 14.77 0.28 -15.92
CA VAL A 459 13.60 0.65 -16.73
C VAL A 459 12.33 0.16 -16.06
N HIS A 460 11.39 1.07 -15.85
CA HIS A 460 10.11 0.76 -15.21
C HIS A 460 9.02 0.53 -16.23
N VAL A 461 8.36 -0.62 -16.16
CA VAL A 461 7.21 -0.95 -17.01
C VAL A 461 5.97 -1.12 -16.15
N SER A 462 4.97 -0.28 -16.42
CA SER A 462 3.66 -0.34 -15.78
C SER A 462 2.72 -1.26 -16.54
N VAL A 463 2.09 -2.18 -15.84
CA VAL A 463 1.02 -3.04 -16.36
C VAL A 463 -0.28 -2.81 -15.60
N ASP A 464 -1.39 -2.95 -16.30
CA ASP A 464 -2.78 -2.90 -15.83
C ASP A 464 -3.23 -4.24 -15.21
N ASN A 465 -2.64 -5.36 -15.64
CA ASN A 465 -2.84 -6.66 -15.03
C ASN A 465 -1.57 -7.51 -15.12
N PHE A 466 -1.14 -8.09 -14.00
CA PHE A 466 0.06 -8.94 -13.94
C PHE A 466 -0.10 -10.31 -14.61
N MET A 467 -1.33 -10.73 -14.92
CA MET A 467 -1.60 -12.03 -15.53
C MET A 467 -1.66 -11.96 -17.05
N ASN A 468 -2.08 -10.82 -17.59
CA ASN A 468 -2.27 -10.65 -19.02
C ASN A 468 -2.10 -9.17 -19.38
N SER A 469 -0.91 -8.80 -19.84
CA SER A 469 -0.64 -7.47 -20.36
C SER A 469 0.01 -7.60 -21.74
N PRO A 470 -0.51 -6.90 -22.78
CA PRO A 470 0.11 -6.90 -24.11
C PRO A 470 1.54 -6.34 -24.08
N ARG A 471 1.91 -5.62 -23.01
CA ARG A 471 3.25 -5.08 -22.78
C ARG A 471 4.32 -6.13 -22.52
N TYR A 472 3.97 -7.39 -22.28
CA TYR A 472 4.97 -8.46 -22.13
C TYR A 472 5.67 -8.77 -23.45
N ASP A 473 4.97 -8.64 -24.57
CA ASP A 473 5.58 -8.81 -25.88
C ASP A 473 6.52 -7.61 -26.18
N GLU A 474 6.15 -6.39 -25.75
CA GLU A 474 7.03 -5.22 -25.81
C GLU A 474 8.32 -5.42 -25.00
N ILE A 475 8.24 -5.99 -23.79
CA ILE A 475 9.43 -6.27 -22.95
C ILE A 475 10.32 -7.35 -23.59
N VAL A 476 9.74 -8.36 -24.22
CA VAL A 476 10.50 -9.40 -24.93
C VAL A 476 11.24 -8.81 -26.14
N GLU A 477 10.60 -7.91 -26.90
CA GLU A 477 11.26 -7.19 -27.98
C GLU A 477 12.35 -6.23 -27.46
N LEU A 478 12.16 -5.63 -26.28
CA LEU A 478 13.17 -4.81 -25.62
C LEU A 478 14.39 -5.65 -25.20
N VAL A 479 14.18 -6.85 -24.66
CA VAL A 479 15.26 -7.80 -24.34
C VAL A 479 15.98 -8.25 -25.61
N LYS A 480 15.27 -8.56 -26.70
CA LYS A 480 15.88 -8.86 -28.00
C LYS A 480 16.76 -7.70 -28.45
N ALA A 481 16.19 -6.51 -28.59
CA ALA A 481 16.90 -5.34 -29.09
C ALA A 481 18.12 -4.95 -28.24
N SER A 482 18.05 -5.10 -26.92
CA SER A 482 19.17 -4.78 -26.02
C SER A 482 20.25 -5.87 -25.94
N ASN A 483 19.94 -7.12 -26.29
CA ASN A 483 20.85 -8.26 -26.12
C ASN A 483 21.34 -8.87 -27.45
N THR A 484 20.81 -8.46 -28.62
CA THR A 484 21.27 -8.95 -29.94
C THR A 484 22.51 -8.23 -30.49
N ASP A 485 23.02 -7.17 -29.86
CA ASP A 485 24.15 -6.39 -30.38
C ASP A 485 25.55 -6.91 -29.95
N GLU A 486 25.65 -8.03 -29.23
CA GLU A 486 26.96 -8.60 -28.80
C GLU A 486 27.30 -9.99 -29.37
N GLU A 487 26.42 -10.65 -30.14
CA GLU A 487 26.68 -12.03 -30.61
C GLU A 487 27.24 -12.18 -32.04
N ASP A 488 27.73 -11.09 -32.65
CA ASP A 488 28.47 -11.14 -33.92
C ASP A 488 29.97 -10.85 -33.74
N ALA A 489 30.64 -11.55 -32.80
CA ALA A 489 32.11 -11.60 -32.76
C ALA A 489 32.69 -12.77 -31.93
N ALA A 490 32.44 -14.03 -32.31
CA ALA A 490 33.47 -15.09 -32.30
C ALA A 490 32.90 -16.45 -32.71
N GLY A 491 33.45 -16.99 -33.79
CA GLY A 491 33.01 -18.24 -34.41
C GLY A 491 33.27 -19.52 -33.61
N ALA A 492 32.41 -20.49 -33.90
CA ALA A 492 32.70 -21.89 -34.19
C ALA A 492 33.82 -22.62 -33.41
N THR A 493 33.46 -23.69 -32.71
CA THR A 493 33.86 -25.07 -33.09
C THR A 493 33.28 -26.16 -32.17
N ALA A 494 32.87 -27.26 -32.83
CA ALA A 494 33.00 -28.67 -32.46
C ALA A 494 32.25 -29.29 -31.26
N ALA A 495 31.26 -30.11 -31.64
CA ALA A 495 31.05 -31.52 -31.30
C ALA A 495 30.76 -31.97 -29.84
N ALA A 496 29.66 -32.73 -29.72
CA ALA A 496 29.32 -33.61 -28.60
C ALA A 496 30.36 -34.73 -28.39
N PRO A 497 30.38 -35.41 -27.23
CA PRO A 497 29.52 -36.59 -27.08
C PRO A 497 28.92 -36.82 -25.68
N ALA A 498 28.18 -37.92 -25.62
CA ALA A 498 27.20 -38.42 -24.66
C ALA A 498 27.70 -38.90 -23.28
N ALA A 499 26.69 -39.01 -22.39
CA ALA A 499 26.46 -40.04 -21.36
C ALA A 499 27.38 -40.18 -20.14
N ALA A 500 26.76 -40.08 -18.95
CA ALA A 500 26.98 -41.00 -17.84
C ALA A 500 25.78 -40.94 -16.86
N GLU A 501 25.08 -42.07 -16.73
CA GLU A 501 24.09 -42.38 -15.69
C GLU A 501 24.79 -42.75 -14.36
N THR A 502 24.12 -42.57 -13.23
CA THR A 502 24.22 -43.43 -12.04
C THR A 502 22.98 -43.23 -11.14
N PRO A 503 22.62 -44.18 -10.25
CA PRO A 503 21.54 -45.14 -10.48
C PRO A 503 20.33 -44.94 -9.55
N ALA A 504 19.22 -45.55 -9.95
CA ALA A 504 17.99 -45.63 -9.18
C ALA A 504 18.09 -46.62 -8.02
N GLU A 505 17.49 -46.26 -6.88
CA GLU A 505 17.03 -47.19 -5.85
C GLU A 505 15.49 -47.10 -5.77
N ALA A 506 14.84 -48.26 -5.96
CA ALA A 506 13.40 -48.50 -6.09
C ALA A 506 12.68 -48.56 -4.72
N ALA A 507 11.37 -48.43 -4.54
CA ALA A 507 10.23 -47.94 -5.32
C ALA A 507 9.01 -47.89 -4.37
N ALA A 508 8.13 -46.92 -4.57
CA ALA A 508 6.67 -47.04 -4.40
C ALA A 508 6.06 -46.25 -5.57
N GLY A 509 5.21 -46.89 -6.39
CA GLY A 509 4.82 -46.37 -7.72
C GLY A 509 4.02 -45.06 -7.71
N PRO A 510 4.02 -44.28 -8.80
CA PRO A 510 3.27 -43.03 -8.88
C PRO A 510 1.76 -43.32 -8.98
N ALA A 511 0.97 -42.69 -8.11
CA ALA A 511 -0.48 -42.67 -8.22
C ALA A 511 -0.88 -41.58 -9.22
N ASP A 512 -1.49 -41.96 -10.35
CA ASP A 512 -2.00 -41.01 -11.34
C ASP A 512 -3.09 -40.10 -10.73
N ILE A 513 -2.89 -38.79 -10.82
CA ILE A 513 -3.70 -37.73 -10.22
C ILE A 513 -5.03 -37.53 -10.97
N LEU A 514 -5.02 -37.57 -12.30
CA LEU A 514 -6.20 -37.56 -13.18
C LEU A 514 -6.24 -38.86 -13.98
N VAL A 515 -7.36 -39.58 -13.91
CA VAL A 515 -7.57 -40.84 -14.63
C VAL A 515 -8.87 -40.80 -15.43
N ALA A 516 -9.02 -41.73 -16.39
CA ALA A 516 -10.22 -41.83 -17.22
C ALA A 516 -11.51 -41.93 -16.40
N ASP A 517 -11.49 -42.70 -15.30
CA ASP A 517 -12.65 -42.89 -14.41
C ASP A 517 -13.08 -41.61 -13.69
N SER A 518 -12.24 -40.58 -13.67
CA SER A 518 -12.53 -39.27 -13.08
C SER A 518 -12.99 -38.23 -14.11
N VAL A 519 -13.22 -38.62 -15.37
CA VAL A 519 -13.64 -37.72 -16.46
C VAL A 519 -15.04 -38.07 -16.94
N VAL A 520 -15.94 -37.10 -16.88
CA VAL A 520 -17.34 -37.23 -17.36
C VAL A 520 -17.59 -36.19 -18.45
N LEU A 521 -17.86 -36.65 -19.67
CA LEU A 521 -18.05 -35.78 -20.84
C LEU A 521 -19.43 -35.10 -20.90
N THR A 522 -20.39 -35.61 -20.14
CA THR A 522 -21.77 -35.10 -20.06
C THR A 522 -22.30 -35.34 -18.66
N GLY A 523 -22.08 -34.37 -17.78
CA GLY A 523 -22.58 -34.41 -16.42
C GLY A 523 -24.11 -34.26 -16.35
N THR A 524 -24.69 -34.68 -15.23
CA THR A 524 -26.14 -34.73 -15.03
C THR A 524 -26.69 -33.57 -14.19
N ALA A 525 -25.82 -32.91 -13.42
CA ALA A 525 -26.20 -31.77 -12.61
C ALA A 525 -26.79 -30.59 -13.43
N THR A 526 -27.82 -29.97 -12.87
CA THR A 526 -28.46 -28.76 -13.41
C THR A 526 -28.30 -27.55 -12.50
N THR A 527 -27.70 -27.73 -11.31
CA THR A 527 -27.45 -26.67 -10.33
C THR A 527 -25.99 -26.70 -9.90
N ARG A 528 -25.51 -25.56 -9.39
CA ARG A 528 -24.17 -25.42 -8.81
C ARG A 528 -23.87 -26.52 -7.79
N ASP A 529 -24.74 -26.67 -6.79
CA ASP A 529 -24.50 -27.56 -5.66
C ASP A 529 -24.50 -29.03 -6.11
N ALA A 530 -25.41 -29.42 -7.02
CA ALA A 530 -25.40 -30.75 -7.62
C ALA A 530 -24.12 -31.03 -8.44
N ALA A 531 -23.53 -30.00 -9.06
CA ALA A 531 -22.28 -30.15 -9.80
C ALA A 531 -21.06 -30.28 -8.89
N ILE A 532 -21.11 -29.66 -7.70
CA ILE A 532 -20.12 -29.85 -6.63
C ILE A 532 -20.22 -31.28 -6.09
N ASP A 533 -21.45 -31.78 -5.87
CA ASP A 533 -21.69 -33.17 -5.43
C ASP A 533 -21.16 -34.18 -6.47
N GLU A 534 -21.47 -33.97 -7.76
CA GLU A 534 -21.02 -34.87 -8.83
C GLU A 534 -19.48 -34.89 -8.93
N ALA A 535 -18.82 -33.72 -8.80
CA ALA A 535 -17.36 -33.62 -8.79
C ALA A 535 -16.72 -34.27 -7.55
N GLY A 536 -17.33 -34.08 -6.37
CA GLY A 536 -16.89 -34.65 -5.10
C GLY A 536 -17.09 -36.17 -5.03
N GLN A 537 -18.18 -36.70 -5.58
CA GLN A 537 -18.45 -38.14 -5.65
C GLN A 537 -17.40 -38.88 -6.50
N LEU A 538 -16.90 -38.27 -7.57
CA LEU A 538 -15.79 -38.85 -8.35
C LEU A 538 -14.51 -38.95 -7.52
N LEU A 539 -14.21 -37.95 -6.70
CA LEU A 539 -13.06 -37.97 -5.78
C LEU A 539 -13.24 -39.02 -4.67
N LEU A 540 -14.46 -39.15 -4.13
CA LEU A 540 -14.84 -40.15 -3.13
C LEU A 540 -14.75 -41.58 -3.69
N ALA A 541 -15.27 -41.81 -4.90
CA ALA A 541 -15.21 -43.11 -5.58
C ALA A 541 -13.78 -43.56 -5.88
N ARG A 542 -12.86 -42.60 -6.09
CA ARG A 542 -11.42 -42.86 -6.21
C ARG A 542 -10.74 -43.18 -4.88
N GLY A 543 -11.44 -43.06 -3.76
CA GLY A 543 -10.88 -43.13 -2.41
C GLY A 543 -9.85 -42.02 -2.15
N ALA A 544 -9.97 -40.88 -2.85
CA ALA A 544 -9.07 -39.75 -2.69
C ALA A 544 -9.44 -38.89 -1.49
N VAL A 545 -10.71 -38.88 -1.13
CA VAL A 545 -11.28 -38.11 -0.03
C VAL A 545 -12.34 -38.93 0.70
N ASP A 546 -12.73 -38.54 1.91
CA ASP A 546 -13.93 -39.06 2.59
C ASP A 546 -15.16 -38.16 2.37
N SER A 547 -16.32 -38.56 2.91
CA SER A 547 -17.58 -37.82 2.74
C SER A 547 -17.54 -36.38 3.30
N GLY A 548 -16.77 -36.13 4.35
CA GLY A 548 -16.64 -34.82 4.96
C GLY A 548 -15.93 -33.81 4.06
N TYR A 549 -15.15 -34.28 3.07
CA TYR A 549 -14.53 -33.40 2.09
C TYR A 549 -15.54 -32.76 1.14
N VAL A 550 -16.61 -33.47 0.77
CA VAL A 550 -17.66 -32.94 -0.12
C VAL A 550 -18.41 -31.81 0.59
N ASP A 551 -18.74 -31.98 1.86
CA ASP A 551 -19.33 -30.92 2.69
C ASP A 551 -18.41 -29.68 2.75
N ALA A 552 -17.10 -29.90 2.88
CA ALA A 552 -16.12 -28.82 2.88
C ALA A 552 -15.98 -28.11 1.51
N MET A 553 -16.28 -28.80 0.39
CA MET A 553 -16.33 -28.17 -0.93
C MET A 553 -17.50 -27.19 -1.05
N HIS A 554 -18.64 -27.51 -0.45
CA HIS A 554 -19.78 -26.60 -0.35
C HIS A 554 -19.49 -25.41 0.55
N GLU A 555 -18.93 -25.64 1.74
CA GLU A 555 -18.51 -24.56 2.66
C GLU A 555 -17.53 -23.59 1.96
N ARG A 556 -16.59 -24.14 1.19
CA ARG A 556 -15.64 -23.34 0.42
C ARG A 556 -16.34 -22.47 -0.61
N GLU A 557 -17.31 -22.99 -1.35
CA GLU A 557 -18.08 -22.24 -2.34
C GLU A 557 -18.94 -21.14 -1.70
N GLU A 558 -19.56 -21.41 -0.55
CA GLU A 558 -20.35 -20.42 0.20
C GLU A 558 -19.49 -19.25 0.68
N SER A 559 -18.24 -19.50 1.08
CA SER A 559 -17.33 -18.45 1.56
C SER A 559 -16.90 -17.50 0.43
N VAL A 560 -16.44 -18.04 -0.70
CA VAL A 560 -16.04 -17.31 -1.89
C VAL A 560 -16.20 -18.25 -3.09
N SER A 561 -16.87 -17.77 -4.14
CA SER A 561 -17.13 -18.59 -5.33
C SER A 561 -15.86 -19.17 -5.95
N THR A 562 -15.95 -20.43 -6.38
CA THR A 562 -14.90 -21.20 -7.04
C THR A 562 -14.92 -21.05 -8.57
N TYR A 563 -15.74 -20.14 -9.10
CA TYR A 563 -15.74 -19.73 -10.49
C TYR A 563 -14.42 -19.02 -10.85
N MET A 564 -13.78 -19.47 -11.94
CA MET A 564 -12.44 -19.02 -12.35
C MET A 564 -12.39 -18.32 -13.72
N GLY A 565 -13.54 -18.12 -14.37
CA GLY A 565 -13.59 -17.59 -15.75
C GLY A 565 -13.50 -18.67 -16.82
N SER A 566 -13.68 -18.31 -18.10
CA SER A 566 -13.60 -19.25 -19.23
C SER A 566 -14.48 -20.49 -19.10
N TYR A 567 -15.70 -20.34 -18.56
CA TYR A 567 -16.66 -21.43 -18.29
C TYR A 567 -16.19 -22.48 -17.26
N LEU A 568 -15.18 -22.18 -16.44
CA LEU A 568 -14.60 -23.09 -15.45
C LEU A 568 -15.00 -22.75 -14.01
N ALA A 569 -15.37 -23.78 -13.25
CA ALA A 569 -15.38 -23.77 -11.78
C ALA A 569 -14.45 -24.86 -11.21
N ILE A 570 -13.79 -24.57 -10.08
CA ILE A 570 -12.84 -25.50 -9.43
C ILE A 570 -13.22 -25.72 -7.96
N PRO A 571 -14.26 -26.51 -7.67
CA PRO A 571 -14.64 -26.81 -6.30
C PRO A 571 -13.55 -27.63 -5.58
N HIS A 572 -13.23 -27.22 -4.36
CA HIS A 572 -12.21 -27.81 -3.49
C HIS A 572 -12.57 -27.56 -2.02
N GLY A 573 -12.08 -28.38 -1.09
CA GLY A 573 -12.38 -28.22 0.34
C GLY A 573 -11.70 -27.00 0.98
N THR A 574 -12.16 -26.62 2.17
CA THR A 574 -11.51 -25.59 3.01
C THR A 574 -10.15 -26.05 3.54
N ASN A 575 -9.34 -25.11 4.05
CA ASN A 575 -8.04 -25.45 4.65
C ASN A 575 -8.15 -26.37 5.89
N ALA A 576 -9.29 -26.33 6.60
CA ALA A 576 -9.55 -27.19 7.75
C ALA A 576 -9.85 -28.64 7.35
N ALA A 577 -10.26 -28.87 6.10
CA ALA A 577 -10.64 -30.19 5.59
C ALA A 577 -9.47 -30.99 4.98
N LYS A 578 -8.22 -30.58 5.23
CA LYS A 578 -7.04 -31.29 4.70
C LYS A 578 -6.92 -32.72 5.22
N ASP A 579 -7.38 -32.98 6.44
CA ASP A 579 -7.34 -34.30 7.06
C ASP A 579 -8.33 -35.29 6.41
N HIS A 580 -9.27 -34.79 5.59
CA HIS A 580 -10.21 -35.61 4.82
C HIS A 580 -9.64 -36.04 3.45
N ILE A 581 -8.41 -35.65 3.09
CA ILE A 581 -7.74 -36.01 1.83
C ILE A 581 -6.78 -37.17 2.07
N MET A 582 -7.08 -38.33 1.47
CA MET A 582 -6.27 -39.54 1.55
C MET A 582 -5.15 -39.57 0.50
N LYS A 583 -5.40 -38.99 -0.68
CA LYS A 583 -4.42 -38.86 -1.78
C LYS A 583 -4.84 -37.75 -2.75
N SER A 584 -3.87 -37.19 -3.47
CA SER A 584 -4.14 -36.18 -4.51
C SER A 584 -4.93 -36.78 -5.67
N ALA A 585 -5.99 -36.09 -6.10
CA ALA A 585 -6.83 -36.50 -7.23
C ALA A 585 -7.57 -35.32 -7.85
N VAL A 586 -7.91 -35.48 -9.14
CA VAL A 586 -8.72 -34.53 -9.90
C VAL A 586 -9.90 -35.24 -10.53
N SER A 587 -11.06 -34.58 -10.54
CA SER A 587 -12.23 -34.94 -11.34
C SER A 587 -12.53 -33.85 -12.36
N VAL A 588 -12.99 -34.21 -13.56
CA VAL A 588 -13.33 -33.28 -14.65
C VAL A 588 -14.69 -33.65 -15.19
N ILE A 589 -15.64 -32.71 -15.13
CA ILE A 589 -16.99 -32.90 -15.65
C ILE A 589 -17.32 -31.78 -16.63
N ARG A 590 -17.85 -32.14 -17.80
CA ARG A 590 -18.38 -31.19 -18.78
C ARG A 590 -19.90 -31.18 -18.78
N TYR A 591 -20.48 -29.99 -18.79
CA TYR A 591 -21.91 -29.72 -18.90
C TYR A 591 -22.18 -28.97 -20.20
N PRO A 592 -22.60 -29.67 -21.29
CA PRO A 592 -22.77 -29.06 -22.61
C PRO A 592 -23.73 -27.87 -22.65
N ASN A 593 -24.75 -27.88 -21.79
CA ASN A 593 -25.78 -26.84 -21.71
C ASN A 593 -25.43 -25.70 -20.73
N GLY A 594 -24.27 -25.78 -20.06
CA GLY A 594 -23.90 -24.86 -19.00
C GLY A 594 -24.71 -25.03 -17.71
N ILE A 595 -24.14 -24.56 -16.60
CA ILE A 595 -24.76 -24.45 -15.29
C ILE A 595 -24.62 -22.99 -14.85
N ASP A 596 -25.70 -22.41 -14.33
CA ASP A 596 -25.61 -21.10 -13.69
C ASP A 596 -24.88 -21.20 -12.35
N TRP A 597 -23.78 -20.47 -12.24
CA TRP A 597 -22.91 -20.40 -11.08
C TRP A 597 -22.98 -18.99 -10.50
N ASN A 598 -24.12 -18.67 -9.88
CA ASN A 598 -24.42 -17.35 -9.32
C ASN A 598 -24.33 -16.20 -10.35
N GLY A 599 -24.98 -16.36 -11.51
CA GLY A 599 -24.97 -15.37 -12.59
C GLY A 599 -23.77 -15.48 -13.53
N LYS A 600 -23.02 -16.59 -13.48
CA LYS A 600 -21.88 -16.91 -14.36
C LYS A 600 -22.09 -18.27 -14.98
N GLU A 601 -21.96 -18.38 -16.29
CA GLU A 601 -22.10 -19.65 -17.00
C GLU A 601 -20.85 -20.53 -16.82
N VAL A 602 -21.05 -21.77 -16.35
CA VAL A 602 -20.01 -22.79 -16.17
C VAL A 602 -20.33 -24.01 -17.02
N LYS A 603 -19.38 -24.42 -17.87
CA LYS A 603 -19.49 -25.65 -18.68
C LYS A 603 -18.52 -26.73 -18.23
N PHE A 604 -17.53 -26.39 -17.41
CA PHE A 604 -16.51 -27.30 -16.92
C PHE A 604 -16.37 -27.17 -15.41
N VAL A 605 -16.52 -28.29 -14.70
CA VAL A 605 -16.30 -28.36 -13.26
C VAL A 605 -15.13 -29.30 -13.01
N VAL A 606 -14.10 -28.79 -12.33
CA VAL A 606 -12.89 -29.55 -12.03
C VAL A 606 -12.73 -29.68 -10.53
N GLY A 607 -13.09 -30.83 -9.95
CA GLY A 607 -12.91 -31.10 -8.53
C GLY A 607 -11.45 -31.37 -8.22
N VAL A 608 -10.91 -30.76 -7.17
CA VAL A 608 -9.49 -30.92 -6.79
C VAL A 608 -9.36 -31.31 -5.33
N ALA A 609 -8.67 -32.43 -5.10
CA ALA A 609 -8.12 -32.83 -3.80
C ALA A 609 -6.60 -32.91 -3.91
N GLY A 610 -5.85 -32.22 -3.03
CA GLY A 610 -4.39 -32.18 -3.10
C GLY A 610 -3.73 -32.26 -1.73
N VAL A 611 -2.74 -33.16 -1.61
CA VAL A 611 -1.92 -33.36 -0.41
C VAL A 611 -0.65 -32.50 -0.50
N ASN A 612 -0.09 -32.05 0.63
CA ASN A 612 1.27 -31.45 0.74
C ASN A 612 1.64 -30.38 -0.32
N ASN A 613 0.75 -29.42 -0.60
CA ASN A 613 0.92 -28.34 -1.60
C ASN A 613 0.88 -28.76 -3.09
N GLU A 614 0.65 -30.03 -3.42
CA GLU A 614 0.48 -30.51 -4.82
C GLU A 614 -0.72 -29.86 -5.53
N HIS A 615 -1.68 -29.34 -4.76
CA HIS A 615 -2.83 -28.59 -5.32
C HIS A 615 -2.39 -27.44 -6.24
N LEU A 616 -1.21 -26.83 -6.04
CA LEU A 616 -0.74 -25.72 -6.86
C LEU A 616 -0.29 -26.19 -8.25
N GLN A 617 0.31 -27.38 -8.34
CA GLN A 617 0.73 -27.97 -9.61
C GLN A 617 -0.48 -28.42 -10.42
N ILE A 618 -1.45 -29.03 -9.74
CA ILE A 618 -2.75 -29.42 -10.31
C ILE A 618 -3.49 -28.19 -10.86
N LEU A 619 -3.61 -27.13 -10.05
CA LEU A 619 -4.26 -25.88 -10.45
C LEU A 619 -3.51 -25.19 -11.60
N ALA A 620 -2.19 -25.24 -11.63
CA ALA A 620 -1.39 -24.71 -12.73
C ALA A 620 -1.64 -25.45 -14.06
N SER A 621 -1.76 -26.78 -14.01
CA SER A 621 -2.09 -27.61 -15.17
C SER A 621 -3.50 -27.34 -15.68
N ILE A 622 -4.49 -27.22 -14.78
CA ILE A 622 -5.86 -26.85 -15.13
C ILE A 622 -5.89 -25.43 -15.75
N ALA A 623 -5.25 -24.45 -15.10
CA ALA A 623 -5.20 -23.08 -15.56
C ALA A 623 -4.55 -22.94 -16.95
N LYS A 624 -3.52 -23.75 -17.26
CA LYS A 624 -2.89 -23.77 -18.58
C LYS A 624 -3.90 -24.10 -19.69
N VAL A 625 -4.79 -25.06 -19.46
CA VAL A 625 -5.79 -25.47 -20.44
C VAL A 625 -6.85 -24.37 -20.63
N PHE A 626 -7.36 -23.82 -19.52
CA PHE A 626 -8.47 -22.85 -19.56
C PHE A 626 -8.06 -21.39 -19.88
N THR A 627 -6.76 -21.10 -19.93
CA THR A 627 -6.24 -19.79 -20.40
C THR A 627 -5.98 -19.76 -21.91
N ASN A 628 -5.97 -20.92 -22.57
CA ASN A 628 -5.83 -21.02 -24.02
C ASN A 628 -7.20 -21.25 -24.68
N LYS A 629 -7.73 -20.21 -25.34
CA LYS A 629 -9.03 -20.27 -26.03
C LYS A 629 -9.14 -21.43 -27.03
N ALA A 630 -8.04 -21.81 -27.69
CA ALA A 630 -8.04 -22.94 -28.62
C ALA A 630 -8.16 -24.29 -27.88
N GLN A 631 -7.54 -24.44 -26.71
CA GLN A 631 -7.66 -25.64 -25.89
C GLN A 631 -9.03 -25.74 -25.21
N VAL A 632 -9.63 -24.61 -24.80
CA VAL A 632 -11.02 -24.58 -24.31
C VAL A 632 -11.99 -24.99 -25.42
N ALA A 633 -11.81 -24.48 -26.64
CA ALA A 633 -12.62 -24.91 -27.78
C ALA A 633 -12.43 -26.41 -28.11
N GLN A 634 -11.21 -26.93 -27.94
CA GLN A 634 -10.94 -28.38 -28.06
C GLN A 634 -11.63 -29.19 -26.95
N LEU A 635 -11.66 -28.71 -25.71
CA LEU A 635 -12.41 -29.33 -24.61
C LEU A 635 -13.93 -29.31 -24.86
N GLU A 636 -14.47 -28.21 -25.42
CA GLU A 636 -15.89 -28.12 -25.80
C GLU A 636 -16.23 -29.08 -26.94
N ALA A 637 -15.31 -29.27 -27.90
CA ALA A 637 -15.48 -30.17 -29.05
C ALA A 637 -15.15 -31.64 -28.76
N ALA A 638 -14.49 -31.95 -27.63
CA ALA A 638 -14.05 -33.31 -27.30
C ALA A 638 -15.23 -34.29 -27.26
N THR A 639 -15.07 -35.44 -27.90
CA THR A 639 -16.08 -36.51 -27.96
C THR A 639 -15.67 -37.76 -27.19
N THR A 640 -14.40 -37.85 -26.78
CA THR A 640 -13.84 -38.98 -26.05
C THR A 640 -13.10 -38.55 -24.78
N VAL A 641 -13.01 -39.47 -23.81
CA VAL A 641 -12.28 -39.23 -22.54
C VAL A 641 -10.78 -39.07 -22.80
N ASP A 642 -10.23 -39.80 -23.76
CA ASP A 642 -8.80 -39.73 -24.11
C ASP A 642 -8.39 -38.37 -24.66
N GLU A 643 -9.27 -37.70 -25.43
CA GLU A 643 -9.04 -36.32 -25.89
C GLU A 643 -8.96 -35.34 -24.72
N VAL A 644 -9.82 -35.52 -23.71
CA VAL A 644 -9.77 -34.70 -22.49
C VAL A 644 -8.48 -34.99 -21.72
N LEU A 645 -8.14 -36.26 -21.49
CA LEU A 645 -6.91 -36.65 -20.79
C LEU A 645 -5.65 -36.12 -21.50
N ALA A 646 -5.60 -36.15 -22.84
CA ALA A 646 -4.49 -35.62 -23.62
C ALA A 646 -4.32 -34.10 -23.42
N LEU A 647 -5.41 -33.35 -23.32
CA LEU A 647 -5.39 -31.90 -23.05
C LEU A 647 -4.89 -31.60 -21.62
N PHE A 648 -5.21 -32.47 -20.66
CA PHE A 648 -4.73 -32.40 -19.28
C PHE A 648 -3.43 -33.16 -19.04
N GLY A 649 -2.72 -33.64 -20.08
CA GLY A 649 -1.62 -34.62 -20.01
C GLY A 649 -0.38 -34.25 -19.17
N LYS A 650 -0.38 -33.11 -18.47
CA LYS A 650 0.62 -32.74 -17.44
C LYS A 650 0.10 -32.77 -16.00
N VAL A 651 -1.15 -33.15 -15.79
CA VAL A 651 -1.71 -33.32 -14.43
C VAL A 651 -1.08 -34.55 -13.74
N ASN A 652 -0.62 -35.54 -14.52
CA ASN A 652 0.04 -36.76 -14.03
C ASN A 652 1.58 -36.73 -14.14
N SER A 653 2.18 -35.61 -14.58
CA SER A 653 3.61 -35.54 -14.94
C SER A 653 4.45 -34.69 -14.00
#